data_AF-A0A1E4S7E2-F1
#
_entry.id   AF-A0A1E4S7E2-F1
#
_cell.length_a   1.000
_cell.length_b   1.000
_cell.length_c   1.000
_cell.angle_alpha   90.00
_cell.angle_beta   90.00
_cell.angle_gamma   90.00
#
_symmetry.space_group_name_H-M   'P 1'
#
loop_
_entity.id
_entity.type
_entity.pdbx_description
1 polymer ?
#
loop_
_entity_poly.entity_id
_entity_poly.type
_entity_poly.pdbx_seq_one_letter_code
_entity_poly.pdbx_strand_id
1 'polypeptide(L)'
;MDGGPLSQIDLNQVQNVSHIPQLSSSIKRNSNRLSARQSMIGAPRTNNSSAIQKRTSGPGLTEMMQQSVLRSGKRKSLAGVTSVSRPTNRQSSFGLGTLSLSQSKDPRPLRDRNYQQSIQQNVFDFLLNNNFETEMKHSLTTKTLRNPTQKDFVLIFQFLYKKVDPGYRFTKSIEHEVYYVLKNIKYPYLESINKSQISAVGGQNWPVFLGILHWLTGLISKASKITSLFESTDDYEGVDRNEIELERIFVNYIIKSYNAFLNNIDEYSVFYDEMKAQYESYTKDMVSKTEELQGDNDRLKKTYQNLIVESESLNAVEKKFEALESDLFKFKAYINSMETRKLRWGSVLEQIKKEMDNSETELARTEEEKKQIQKQISDQGLTPKDIDRMNNERDRISKAIDSVNLRLNDISKIVHTKEMESQHVYEQLSNTLKQYNFSIYTIASTSPEIDASKYIVKLDNLLSEERLGLRPEALLDGQDLKTSIRLNLQKLKNDISARIHESQDEAISLQEKIDSLNETTAEKSENVESLNAKLSTLKLDYEELYENMTKEATSYHAEVERLESDLKQMHSNSKQNKLLLDQHTKTVDMQYKKLMSDVQQERELLHSKVQNLIDAVITLKVNIQGSLGDLENLVVDELEKQRAEQVV
;
A
#
# COMPACT_ATOMS: atom_id res chain seq x y z
N MET A 1 13.61 -77.24 -44.24
CA MET A 1 13.18 -77.41 -45.65
C MET A 1 12.24 -78.63 -45.81
N ASP A 2 11.00 -78.66 -45.33
CA ASP A 2 10.34 -77.97 -44.20
C ASP A 2 9.24 -78.90 -43.67
N GLY A 3 9.16 -79.05 -42.35
CA GLY A 3 8.14 -79.86 -41.68
C GLY A 3 7.24 -78.98 -40.83
N GLY A 4 5.97 -78.85 -41.22
CA GLY A 4 4.94 -78.23 -40.39
C GLY A 4 4.21 -79.29 -39.55
N PRO A 5 4.08 -79.13 -38.22
CA PRO A 5 3.44 -80.12 -37.35
C PRO A 5 1.91 -80.10 -37.43
N LEU A 6 1.28 -81.21 -37.02
CA LEU A 6 -0.18 -81.36 -36.95
C LEU A 6 -0.76 -80.62 -35.74
N SER A 7 -1.95 -80.05 -35.90
CA SER A 7 -2.79 -79.63 -34.77
C SER A 7 -3.70 -80.79 -34.33
N GLN A 8 -3.50 -81.29 -33.10
CA GLN A 8 -4.51 -82.11 -32.43
C GLN A 8 -5.61 -81.18 -31.89
N ILE A 9 -6.86 -81.40 -32.30
CA ILE A 9 -8.04 -80.76 -31.69
C ILE A 9 -8.73 -81.83 -30.84
N ASP A 10 -8.68 -81.64 -29.52
CA ASP A 10 -9.31 -82.55 -28.56
C ASP A 10 -10.81 -82.24 -28.47
N LEU A 11 -11.65 -83.15 -28.97
CA LEU A 11 -13.07 -82.88 -29.22
C LEU A 11 -13.93 -83.29 -28.03
N ASN A 12 -14.21 -82.38 -27.10
CA ASN A 12 -15.11 -82.64 -25.98
C ASN A 12 -15.91 -81.41 -25.51
N GLN A 13 -17.12 -81.69 -25.00
CA GLN A 13 -18.05 -80.75 -24.33
C GLN A 13 -18.69 -79.64 -25.19
N VAL A 14 -19.57 -80.04 -26.12
CA VAL A 14 -20.78 -79.25 -26.42
C VAL A 14 -21.99 -80.04 -25.90
N GLN A 15 -22.60 -79.59 -24.80
CA GLN A 15 -23.90 -80.09 -24.34
C GLN A 15 -24.81 -78.98 -23.81
N ASN A 16 -26.08 -79.05 -24.23
CA ASN A 16 -27.29 -78.59 -23.54
C ASN A 16 -27.41 -77.10 -23.19
N VAL A 17 -27.85 -76.31 -24.19
CA VAL A 17 -28.56 -75.05 -23.93
C VAL A 17 -30.07 -75.31 -23.82
N SER A 18 -30.62 -75.29 -22.59
CA SER A 18 -31.94 -74.71 -22.31
C SER A 18 -32.25 -74.69 -20.80
N HIS A 19 -32.61 -73.53 -20.25
CA HIS A 19 -33.93 -73.28 -19.65
C HIS A 19 -34.03 -71.88 -19.02
N ILE A 20 -35.26 -71.39 -18.90
CA ILE A 20 -35.63 -70.12 -18.26
C ILE A 20 -35.81 -70.36 -16.75
N PRO A 21 -35.36 -69.44 -15.87
CA PRO A 21 -35.89 -69.32 -14.51
C PRO A 21 -36.75 -68.05 -14.36
N GLN A 22 -38.01 -68.20 -13.94
CA GLN A 22 -38.77 -67.12 -13.30
C GLN A 22 -38.53 -67.10 -11.78
N LEU A 23 -39.04 -66.07 -11.11
CA LEU A 23 -38.91 -65.89 -9.66
C LEU A 23 -39.77 -66.92 -8.89
N SER A 24 -39.29 -67.42 -7.74
CA SER A 24 -39.61 -66.75 -6.45
C SER A 24 -39.41 -67.62 -5.19
N SER A 25 -39.04 -66.92 -4.10
CA SER A 25 -39.36 -67.23 -2.70
C SER A 25 -38.56 -68.29 -1.91
N SER A 26 -38.54 -68.03 -0.60
CA SER A 26 -38.66 -69.01 0.50
C SER A 26 -37.42 -69.62 1.20
N ILE A 27 -37.23 -69.14 2.45
CA ILE A 27 -37.19 -69.95 3.70
C ILE A 27 -35.82 -70.47 4.25
N LYS A 28 -35.44 -69.90 5.42
CA LYS A 28 -34.67 -70.48 6.57
C LYS A 28 -33.21 -70.94 6.33
N ARG A 29 -32.34 -71.11 7.34
CA ARG A 29 -32.04 -70.44 8.65
C ARG A 29 -30.80 -71.18 9.24
N ASN A 30 -30.24 -70.68 10.36
CA ASN A 30 -29.25 -71.36 11.24
C ASN A 30 -27.80 -71.52 10.71
N SER A 31 -26.74 -71.55 11.54
CA SER A 31 -26.60 -71.10 12.96
C SER A 31 -25.13 -71.14 13.45
N ASN A 32 -24.82 -70.31 14.46
CA ASN A 32 -23.61 -70.35 15.33
C ASN A 32 -22.29 -69.95 14.65
N ARG A 33 -21.30 -69.33 15.33
CA ARG A 33 -20.94 -69.22 16.78
C ARG A 33 -20.88 -67.72 17.21
N LEU A 34 -21.34 -67.32 18.40
CA LEU A 34 -20.66 -67.37 19.73
C LEU A 34 -19.30 -66.64 19.76
N SER A 35 -18.99 -65.72 20.69
CA SER A 35 -19.74 -65.26 21.89
C SER A 35 -19.23 -63.94 22.51
N ALA A 36 -20.08 -63.29 23.33
CA ALA A 36 -19.73 -62.37 24.45
C ALA A 36 -19.18 -60.96 24.07
N ARG A 37 -19.41 -59.88 24.85
CA ARG A 37 -20.30 -59.69 26.03
C ARG A 37 -20.70 -58.20 26.20
N GLN A 38 -21.74 -57.99 27.00
CA GLN A 38 -22.10 -56.82 27.85
C GLN A 38 -21.16 -55.58 27.81
N SER A 39 -21.56 -54.33 27.52
CA SER A 39 -22.73 -53.48 27.89
C SER A 39 -22.53 -52.60 29.13
N MET A 40 -23.09 -51.37 29.07
CA MET A 40 -23.38 -50.39 30.15
C MET A 40 -22.32 -49.31 30.49
N ILE A 41 -22.77 -48.06 30.35
CA ILE A 41 -22.65 -46.90 31.29
C ILE A 41 -21.25 -46.51 31.81
N GLY A 42 -20.85 -45.25 31.55
CA GLY A 42 -19.74 -44.60 32.26
C GLY A 42 -19.34 -43.21 31.76
N ALA A 43 -19.87 -42.16 32.39
CA ALA A 43 -19.17 -40.87 32.54
C ALA A 43 -18.36 -40.92 33.86
N PRO A 44 -17.33 -40.07 34.15
CA PRO A 44 -17.15 -38.71 33.61
C PRO A 44 -15.70 -38.22 33.34
N ARG A 45 -15.62 -36.98 32.82
CA ARG A 45 -14.56 -35.94 32.95
C ARG A 45 -13.17 -36.30 33.52
N THR A 46 -12.13 -35.97 32.75
CA THR A 46 -10.89 -35.33 33.24
C THR A 46 -10.44 -34.21 32.28
N ASN A 47 -9.66 -33.24 32.77
CA ASN A 47 -9.00 -32.21 31.96
C ASN A 47 -7.71 -32.80 31.32
N ASN A 48 -7.15 -32.30 30.21
CA ASN A 48 -6.37 -31.05 30.21
C ASN A 48 -5.94 -30.52 28.82
N SER A 49 -5.50 -29.25 28.80
CA SER A 49 -4.50 -28.64 27.90
C SER A 49 -4.56 -28.84 26.37
N SER A 50 -5.20 -27.85 25.70
CA SER A 50 -4.63 -27.04 24.60
C SER A 50 -3.91 -27.69 23.40
N ALA A 51 -4.52 -27.57 22.22
CA ALA A 51 -3.86 -27.60 20.90
C ALA A 51 -4.55 -26.53 20.00
N ILE A 52 -3.82 -25.55 19.43
CA ILE A 52 -3.25 -25.52 18.06
C ILE A 52 -4.16 -24.82 17.02
N GLN A 53 -3.70 -23.63 16.53
CA GLN A 53 -3.98 -23.01 15.21
C GLN A 53 -5.43 -22.48 14.95
N LYS A 54 -5.72 -21.52 14.03
CA LYS A 54 -4.95 -20.54 13.22
C LYS A 54 -5.92 -19.49 12.59
N ARG A 55 -5.49 -18.21 12.51
CA ARG A 55 -5.79 -17.22 11.43
C ARG A 55 -7.30 -16.81 11.23
N THR A 56 -7.70 -15.78 10.47
CA THR A 56 -7.01 -14.81 9.54
C THR A 56 -7.76 -13.46 9.43
N SER A 57 -7.11 -12.48 8.76
CA SER A 57 -7.65 -11.23 8.15
C SER A 57 -7.82 -10.01 9.10
N GLY A 58 -7.55 -8.75 8.71
CA GLY A 58 -7.31 -8.14 7.37
C GLY A 58 -8.59 -7.54 6.77
N PRO A 59 -8.61 -6.41 6.01
CA PRO A 59 -7.54 -5.69 5.27
C PRO A 59 -6.84 -4.58 6.09
N GLY A 60 -5.95 -3.69 5.61
CA GLY A 60 -5.60 -3.14 4.26
C GLY A 60 -5.75 -1.60 4.31
N LEU A 61 -5.05 -0.71 3.59
CA LEU A 61 -4.40 -0.75 2.26
C LEU A 61 -3.26 0.32 2.21
N THR A 62 -2.02 -0.02 1.83
CA THR A 62 -1.31 0.26 0.53
C THR A 62 -1.06 1.76 0.19
N GLU A 63 0.21 2.22 0.15
CA GLU A 63 1.05 2.40 -1.08
C GLU A 63 1.12 3.88 -1.52
N MET A 64 1.99 4.38 -2.43
CA MET A 64 3.04 3.75 -3.26
C MET A 64 4.17 4.77 -3.57
N MET A 65 5.41 4.32 -3.87
CA MET A 65 6.20 4.95 -4.94
C MET A 65 7.24 4.01 -5.60
N GLN A 66 7.28 4.02 -6.94
CA GLN A 66 8.24 3.31 -7.81
C GLN A 66 9.15 4.33 -8.55
N GLN A 67 10.12 4.07 -9.44
CA GLN A 67 10.56 2.91 -10.25
C GLN A 67 11.97 3.29 -10.83
N SER A 68 12.96 2.45 -11.21
CA SER A 68 13.44 1.11 -10.77
C SER A 68 14.80 0.76 -11.48
N VAL A 69 15.53 -0.27 -11.00
CA VAL A 69 16.57 -1.13 -11.66
C VAL A 69 17.68 -0.53 -12.57
N LEU A 70 18.98 -0.82 -12.30
CA LEU A 70 19.87 -1.72 -13.13
C LEU A 70 21.42 -1.67 -12.85
N ARG A 71 21.95 -2.85 -12.48
CA ARG A 71 23.22 -3.55 -12.90
C ARG A 71 24.60 -2.84 -13.06
N SER A 72 25.60 -3.46 -12.37
CA SER A 72 26.98 -3.80 -12.84
C SER A 72 28.02 -2.66 -13.01
N GLY A 73 29.35 -2.86 -12.85
CA GLY A 73 30.09 -3.98 -12.24
C GLY A 73 31.60 -4.08 -12.58
N LYS A 74 32.47 -4.04 -11.55
CA LYS A 74 33.88 -4.54 -11.45
C LYS A 74 35.05 -3.92 -12.30
N ARG A 75 36.02 -3.36 -11.54
CA ARG A 75 37.51 -3.59 -11.57
C ARG A 75 38.50 -2.81 -12.49
N LYS A 76 39.39 -2.05 -11.81
CA LYS A 76 40.88 -2.07 -11.82
C LYS A 76 41.76 -1.68 -13.06
N SER A 77 42.22 -0.41 -13.03
CA SER A 77 43.63 0.06 -12.90
C SER A 77 44.77 -0.20 -13.92
N LEU A 78 45.57 0.89 -14.13
CA LEU A 78 47.04 1.01 -14.41
C LEU A 78 47.59 1.12 -15.86
N ALA A 79 48.10 2.34 -16.18
CA ALA A 79 49.22 2.80 -17.04
C ALA A 79 49.55 2.15 -18.42
N GLY A 80 50.00 2.90 -19.45
CA GLY A 80 50.19 4.36 -19.57
C GLY A 80 51.03 4.82 -20.79
N VAL A 81 51.21 6.15 -20.91
CA VAL A 81 52.18 6.90 -21.76
C VAL A 81 52.02 6.90 -23.30
N THR A 82 51.51 8.00 -23.86
CA THR A 82 52.20 8.87 -24.85
C THR A 82 51.43 10.19 -25.04
N SER A 83 51.99 11.16 -25.77
CA SER A 83 51.58 12.57 -25.78
C SER A 83 50.88 13.03 -27.05
N VAL A 84 50.00 14.05 -26.94
CA VAL A 84 50.08 15.36 -27.65
C VAL A 84 48.79 16.19 -27.48
N SER A 85 48.97 17.52 -27.46
CA SER A 85 47.95 18.58 -27.56
C SER A 85 47.08 18.93 -26.33
N ARG A 86 46.56 20.16 -26.39
CA ARG A 86 45.76 20.92 -25.41
C ARG A 86 44.61 21.57 -26.22
N PRO A 87 43.45 21.89 -25.61
CA PRO A 87 43.42 23.05 -24.74
C PRO A 87 42.61 22.89 -23.45
N THR A 88 42.92 23.80 -22.53
CA THR A 88 42.31 24.05 -21.24
C THR A 88 40.78 24.15 -21.24
N ASN A 89 40.14 23.45 -20.29
CA ASN A 89 38.99 24.01 -19.59
C ASN A 89 39.11 23.69 -18.09
N ARG A 90 38.81 24.64 -17.20
CA ARG A 90 38.95 24.46 -15.74
C ARG A 90 37.61 24.04 -15.14
N GLN A 91 37.54 22.80 -14.67
CA GLN A 91 36.51 22.36 -13.71
C GLN A 91 37.16 22.21 -12.34
N SER A 92 36.52 22.75 -11.31
CA SER A 92 37.03 22.73 -9.93
C SER A 92 35.97 22.20 -8.96
N SER A 93 36.22 20.99 -8.45
CA SER A 93 35.90 20.53 -7.09
C SER A 93 34.60 21.02 -6.45
N PHE A 94 33.60 20.13 -6.38
CA PHE A 94 32.52 20.25 -5.40
C PHE A 94 33.08 20.18 -3.98
N GLY A 95 32.99 21.29 -3.24
CA GLY A 95 33.12 21.32 -1.78
C GLY A 95 31.74 21.16 -1.12
N LEU A 96 31.71 20.62 0.09
CA LEU A 96 30.48 20.47 0.88
C LEU A 96 29.97 21.85 1.33
N GLY A 97 29.00 22.40 0.60
CA GLY A 97 28.38 23.69 0.89
C GLY A 97 27.13 23.56 1.76
N THR A 98 26.97 24.46 2.74
CA THR A 98 25.73 24.59 3.52
C THR A 98 24.58 25.10 2.66
N LEU A 99 23.34 24.88 3.10
CA LEU A 99 22.13 25.42 2.46
C LEU A 99 21.99 26.94 2.70
N SER A 100 22.88 27.69 2.06
CA SER A 100 22.69 29.11 1.81
C SER A 100 21.51 29.28 0.85
N LEU A 101 20.47 29.98 1.30
CA LEU A 101 19.33 30.36 0.45
C LEU A 101 19.87 31.27 -0.66
N SER A 102 19.97 30.74 -1.88
CA SER A 102 20.74 31.39 -2.95
C SER A 102 20.09 32.70 -3.38
N GLN A 103 20.91 33.76 -3.51
CA GLN A 103 20.47 35.10 -3.89
C GLN A 103 19.75 35.06 -5.24
N SER A 104 18.42 35.15 -5.18
CA SER A 104 17.54 34.84 -6.30
C SER A 104 17.47 36.01 -7.29
N LYS A 105 18.37 36.00 -8.27
CA LYS A 105 18.21 36.81 -9.49
C LYS A 105 16.89 36.40 -10.17
N ASP A 106 16.13 37.39 -10.65
CA ASP A 106 14.87 37.15 -11.35
C ASP A 106 15.10 36.21 -12.57
N PRO A 107 14.48 35.02 -12.60
CA PRO A 107 14.71 34.02 -13.64
C PRO A 107 13.95 34.34 -14.93
N ARG A 108 13.07 35.35 -14.94
CA ARG A 108 12.23 35.67 -16.09
C ARG A 108 13.07 36.38 -17.16
N PRO A 109 12.89 36.07 -18.45
CA PRO A 109 13.67 36.70 -19.53
C PRO A 109 13.14 38.11 -19.85
N LEU A 110 13.16 39.02 -18.87
CA LEU A 110 12.64 40.40 -18.97
C LEU A 110 13.34 41.24 -20.05
N ARG A 111 14.51 40.82 -20.53
CA ARG A 111 15.22 41.45 -21.66
C ARG A 111 14.88 40.86 -23.03
N ASP A 112 14.18 39.73 -23.11
CA ASP A 112 13.70 39.19 -24.39
C ASP A 112 12.52 40.01 -24.92
N ARG A 113 12.59 40.37 -26.20
CA ARG A 113 11.61 41.16 -26.92
C ARG A 113 10.31 40.39 -27.19
N ASN A 114 10.38 39.06 -27.29
CA ASN A 114 9.20 38.22 -27.52
C ASN A 114 8.44 38.01 -26.19
N TYR A 115 9.16 37.66 -25.12
CA TYR A 115 8.59 37.62 -23.77
C TYR A 115 7.96 38.96 -23.35
N GLN A 116 8.65 40.09 -23.58
CA GLN A 116 8.08 41.43 -23.35
C GLN A 116 6.74 41.66 -24.06
N GLN A 117 6.62 41.26 -25.33
CA GLN A 117 5.36 41.41 -26.08
C GLN A 117 4.24 40.52 -25.54
N SER A 118 4.55 39.27 -25.19
CA SER A 118 3.57 38.37 -24.57
C SER A 118 3.04 38.92 -23.24
N ILE A 119 3.93 39.35 -22.33
CA ILE A 119 3.49 39.89 -21.03
C ILE A 119 2.81 41.26 -21.16
N GLN A 120 3.12 42.06 -22.20
CA GLN A 120 2.38 43.30 -22.51
C GLN A 120 0.93 43.01 -22.88
N GLN A 121 0.67 42.06 -23.78
CA GLN A 121 -0.70 41.70 -24.17
C GLN A 121 -1.46 41.10 -22.98
N ASN A 122 -0.86 40.13 -22.25
CA ASN A 122 -1.48 39.55 -21.05
C ASN A 122 -1.90 40.60 -20.00
N VAL A 123 -1.13 41.68 -19.82
CA VAL A 123 -1.50 42.79 -18.92
C VAL A 123 -2.57 43.69 -19.55
N PHE A 124 -2.46 44.00 -20.84
CA PHE A 124 -3.45 44.80 -21.57
C PHE A 124 -4.84 44.17 -21.54
N ASP A 125 -4.92 42.90 -21.94
CA ASP A 125 -6.16 42.12 -22.02
C ASP A 125 -6.80 41.95 -20.62
N PHE A 126 -5.98 41.74 -19.57
CA PHE A 126 -6.47 41.70 -18.20
C PHE A 126 -7.10 43.03 -17.76
N LEU A 127 -6.49 44.17 -18.08
CA LEU A 127 -6.99 45.49 -17.70
C LEU A 127 -8.28 45.86 -18.44
N LEU A 128 -8.39 45.50 -19.72
CA LEU A 128 -9.63 45.62 -20.49
C LEU A 128 -10.75 44.76 -19.88
N ASN A 129 -10.50 43.47 -19.67
CA ASN A 129 -11.49 42.52 -19.14
C ASN A 129 -11.98 42.86 -17.73
N ASN A 130 -11.20 43.63 -16.95
CA ASN A 130 -11.57 44.08 -15.60
C ASN A 130 -12.09 45.54 -15.55
N ASN A 131 -12.41 46.15 -16.70
CA ASN A 131 -12.99 47.51 -16.81
C ASN A 131 -12.09 48.64 -16.24
N PHE A 132 -10.77 48.55 -16.42
CA PHE A 132 -9.81 49.56 -15.92
C PHE A 132 -10.16 51.00 -16.29
N GLU A 133 -10.54 51.24 -17.56
CA GLU A 133 -10.83 52.59 -18.06
C GLU A 133 -11.99 53.25 -17.30
N THR A 134 -13.01 52.45 -16.93
CA THR A 134 -14.19 52.90 -16.19
C THR A 134 -13.87 53.18 -14.72
N GLU A 135 -13.10 52.31 -14.07
CA GLU A 135 -12.78 52.43 -12.64
C GLU A 135 -11.76 53.55 -12.38
N MET A 136 -10.72 53.67 -13.22
CA MET A 136 -9.62 54.63 -13.03
C MET A 136 -9.74 55.90 -13.90
N LYS A 137 -10.77 55.99 -14.76
CA LYS A 137 -11.04 57.12 -15.66
C LYS A 137 -9.84 57.54 -16.51
N HIS A 138 -9.13 56.53 -17.03
CA HIS A 138 -7.85 56.70 -17.74
C HIS A 138 -7.73 55.70 -18.90
N SER A 139 -7.48 56.20 -20.11
CA SER A 139 -7.60 55.41 -21.34
C SER A 139 -6.37 54.55 -21.65
N LEU A 140 -6.60 53.32 -22.11
CA LEU A 140 -5.61 52.32 -22.48
C LEU A 140 -5.43 52.26 -23.99
N THR A 141 -4.34 52.83 -24.48
CA THR A 141 -3.91 52.60 -25.88
C THR A 141 -2.96 51.40 -25.94
N THR A 142 -2.95 50.66 -27.05
CA THR A 142 -1.97 49.57 -27.33
C THR A 142 -0.49 50.02 -27.32
N LYS A 143 -0.25 51.33 -27.24
CA LYS A 143 1.08 51.95 -27.04
C LYS A 143 1.42 52.20 -25.56
N THR A 144 0.43 52.31 -24.67
CA THR A 144 0.62 52.69 -23.26
C THR A 144 1.55 51.73 -22.52
N LEU A 145 1.42 50.42 -22.72
CA LEU A 145 2.31 49.41 -22.10
C LEU A 145 3.66 49.23 -22.83
N ARG A 146 3.85 49.83 -24.01
CA ARG A 146 5.14 49.85 -24.73
C ARG A 146 6.04 50.99 -24.26
N ASN A 147 5.45 52.16 -24.00
CA ASN A 147 6.13 53.38 -23.58
C ASN A 147 5.27 54.15 -22.55
N PRO A 148 5.15 53.66 -21.30
CA PRO A 148 4.30 54.28 -20.29
C PRO A 148 4.91 55.55 -19.72
N THR A 149 4.04 56.47 -19.31
CA THR A 149 4.38 57.53 -18.35
C THR A 149 4.39 56.97 -16.92
N GLN A 150 5.00 57.73 -16.00
CA GLN A 150 4.94 57.46 -14.56
C GLN A 150 3.48 57.37 -14.05
N LYS A 151 2.56 58.18 -14.62
CA LYS A 151 1.12 58.17 -14.27
C LYS A 151 0.44 56.87 -14.70
N ASP A 152 0.75 56.35 -15.89
CA ASP A 152 0.17 55.09 -16.39
C ASP A 152 0.50 53.93 -15.45
N PHE A 153 1.78 53.77 -15.10
CA PHE A 153 2.21 52.73 -14.16
C PHE A 153 1.55 52.88 -12.79
N VAL A 154 1.48 54.11 -12.25
CA VAL A 154 0.85 54.38 -10.94
C VAL A 154 -0.61 53.97 -10.93
N LEU A 155 -1.40 54.36 -11.94
CA LEU A 155 -2.82 54.01 -11.99
C LEU A 155 -3.02 52.51 -12.23
N ILE A 156 -2.24 51.89 -13.11
CA ILE A 156 -2.31 50.44 -13.36
C ILE A 156 -1.92 49.65 -12.10
N PHE A 157 -0.86 50.05 -11.39
CA PHE A 157 -0.44 49.41 -10.14
C PHE A 157 -1.51 49.55 -9.04
N GLN A 158 -2.06 50.76 -8.84
CA GLN A 158 -3.12 51.00 -7.86
C GLN A 158 -4.38 50.17 -8.14
N PHE A 159 -4.78 50.07 -9.41
CA PHE A 159 -5.91 49.24 -9.82
C PHE A 159 -5.67 47.76 -9.55
N LEU A 160 -4.54 47.21 -10.04
CA LEU A 160 -4.21 45.81 -9.83
C LEU A 160 -4.10 45.48 -8.33
N TYR A 161 -3.48 46.35 -7.53
CA TYR A 161 -3.37 46.09 -6.10
C TYR A 161 -4.70 46.17 -5.35
N LYS A 162 -5.64 47.04 -5.75
CA LYS A 162 -7.02 47.03 -5.22
C LYS A 162 -7.79 45.73 -5.52
N LYS A 163 -7.43 45.00 -6.59
CA LYS A 163 -7.98 43.65 -6.86
C LYS A 163 -7.30 42.54 -6.03
N VAL A 164 -6.20 42.84 -5.34
CA VAL A 164 -5.52 41.94 -4.38
C VAL A 164 -5.96 42.25 -2.94
N ASP A 165 -6.06 43.54 -2.59
CA ASP A 165 -6.51 44.03 -1.30
C ASP A 165 -7.50 45.21 -1.50
N PRO A 166 -8.82 44.94 -1.48
CA PRO A 166 -9.85 45.99 -1.59
C PRO A 166 -9.91 46.95 -0.39
N GLY A 167 -9.33 46.58 0.76
CA GLY A 167 -9.26 47.42 1.95
C GLY A 167 -8.15 48.47 1.89
N TYR A 168 -7.12 48.24 1.06
CA TYR A 168 -5.93 49.08 1.02
C TYR A 168 -6.21 50.52 0.56
N ARG A 169 -5.72 51.48 1.34
CA ARG A 169 -5.72 52.91 1.00
C ARG A 169 -4.29 53.38 0.84
N PHE A 170 -3.96 53.88 -0.35
CA PHE A 170 -2.72 54.60 -0.62
C PHE A 170 -2.79 55.98 0.06
N THR A 171 -1.75 56.37 0.81
CA THR A 171 -1.76 57.56 1.70
C THR A 171 -0.55 58.47 1.57
N LYS A 172 0.59 57.94 1.15
CA LYS A 172 1.88 58.64 1.01
C LYS A 172 2.21 58.78 -0.48
N SER A 173 3.43 59.26 -0.80
CA SER A 173 3.93 59.17 -2.17
C SER A 173 3.97 57.71 -2.62
N ILE A 174 3.27 57.41 -3.71
CA ILE A 174 3.12 56.07 -4.30
C ILE A 174 4.46 55.38 -4.55
N GLU A 175 5.51 56.14 -4.87
CA GLU A 175 6.87 55.63 -5.11
C GLU A 175 7.45 54.91 -3.89
N HIS A 176 7.08 55.37 -2.69
CA HIS A 176 7.46 54.72 -1.45
C HIS A 176 6.52 53.55 -1.15
N GLU A 177 5.21 53.73 -1.30
CA GLU A 177 4.21 52.70 -0.98
C GLU A 177 4.32 51.46 -1.87
N VAL A 178 4.62 51.60 -3.17
CA VAL A 178 4.86 50.47 -4.09
C VAL A 178 5.91 49.49 -3.54
N TYR A 179 7.01 49.98 -2.97
CA TYR A 179 8.05 49.12 -2.40
C TYR A 179 7.55 48.36 -1.14
N TYR A 180 6.78 49.04 -0.27
CA TYR A 180 6.22 48.40 0.92
C TYR A 180 5.10 47.42 0.58
N VAL A 181 4.23 47.74 -0.39
CA VAL A 181 3.20 46.86 -0.93
C VAL A 181 3.83 45.58 -1.48
N LEU A 182 4.84 45.70 -2.35
CA LEU A 182 5.54 44.55 -2.93
C LEU A 182 6.25 43.70 -1.85
N LYS A 183 6.78 44.32 -0.80
CA LYS A 183 7.32 43.59 0.36
C LYS A 183 6.24 42.83 1.13
N ASN A 184 5.09 43.45 1.38
CA ASN A 184 4.00 42.86 2.17
C ASN A 184 3.39 41.64 1.47
N ILE A 185 3.16 41.71 0.14
CA ILE A 185 2.69 40.57 -0.67
C ILE A 185 3.82 39.59 -1.05
N LYS A 186 4.99 39.69 -0.38
CA LYS A 186 6.15 38.80 -0.53
C LYS A 186 6.58 38.61 -2.00
N TYR A 187 6.63 39.70 -2.77
CA TYR A 187 7.04 39.69 -4.17
C TYR A 187 8.44 39.04 -4.34
N PRO A 188 8.57 37.90 -5.04
CA PRO A 188 9.79 37.08 -4.99
C PRO A 188 11.08 37.75 -5.47
N TYR A 189 10.98 38.83 -6.24
CA TYR A 189 12.13 39.49 -6.89
C TYR A 189 12.38 40.90 -6.36
N LEU A 190 11.92 41.21 -5.14
CA LEU A 190 12.04 42.53 -4.51
C LEU A 190 13.48 43.05 -4.45
N GLU A 191 14.46 42.17 -4.21
CA GLU A 191 15.88 42.52 -4.14
C GLU A 191 16.45 43.03 -5.46
N SER A 192 15.80 42.73 -6.60
CA SER A 192 16.22 43.25 -7.91
C SER A 192 15.71 44.67 -8.21
N ILE A 193 14.92 45.27 -7.31
CA ILE A 193 14.30 46.60 -7.45
C ILE A 193 14.88 47.55 -6.42
N ASN A 194 15.53 48.63 -6.87
CA ASN A 194 15.94 49.73 -6.01
C ASN A 194 14.84 50.81 -5.95
N LYS A 195 14.61 51.40 -4.77
CA LYS A 195 13.55 52.41 -4.54
C LYS A 195 13.64 53.59 -5.51
N SER A 196 14.85 54.04 -5.85
CA SER A 196 15.09 55.13 -6.81
C SER A 196 14.66 54.84 -8.24
N GLN A 197 14.47 53.56 -8.62
CA GLN A 197 13.95 53.18 -9.93
C GLN A 197 12.43 53.35 -10.01
N ILE A 198 11.73 53.36 -8.87
CA ILE A 198 10.27 53.43 -8.79
C ILE A 198 9.78 54.85 -9.14
N SER A 199 10.58 55.89 -8.90
CA SER A 199 10.27 57.27 -9.29
C SER A 199 10.35 57.55 -10.81
N ALA A 200 10.88 56.62 -11.61
CA ALA A 200 11.12 56.82 -13.04
C ALA A 200 10.99 55.51 -13.84
N VAL A 201 9.83 54.86 -13.77
CA VAL A 201 9.63 53.48 -14.28
C VAL A 201 9.71 53.34 -15.80
N GLY A 202 9.38 54.40 -16.56
CA GLY A 202 9.32 54.38 -18.04
C GLY A 202 10.69 54.39 -18.74
N GLY A 203 11.80 54.39 -17.99
CA GLY A 203 13.16 54.34 -18.54
C GLY A 203 13.64 52.92 -18.90
N GLN A 204 14.97 52.73 -18.89
CA GLN A 204 15.60 51.43 -19.22
C GLN A 204 15.13 50.26 -18.32
N ASN A 205 14.58 50.56 -17.15
CA ASN A 205 14.07 49.56 -16.19
C ASN A 205 12.60 49.16 -16.44
N TRP A 206 11.91 49.75 -17.43
CA TRP A 206 10.50 49.43 -17.71
C TRP A 206 10.18 47.93 -17.77
N PRO A 207 11.01 47.05 -18.38
CA PRO A 207 10.70 45.62 -18.41
C PRO A 207 10.61 44.96 -17.03
N VAL A 208 11.28 45.51 -16.00
CA VAL A 208 11.14 45.04 -14.61
C VAL A 208 9.78 45.43 -14.06
N PHE A 209 9.35 46.67 -14.25
CA PHE A 209 8.04 47.16 -13.79
C PHE A 209 6.87 46.49 -14.52
N LEU A 210 6.98 46.31 -15.84
CA LEU A 210 6.10 45.45 -16.64
C LEU A 210 6.03 44.02 -16.09
N GLY A 211 7.18 43.45 -15.68
CA GLY A 211 7.25 42.16 -15.01
C GLY A 211 6.54 42.13 -13.65
N ILE A 212 6.54 43.22 -12.88
CA ILE A 212 5.76 43.36 -11.64
C ILE A 212 4.26 43.34 -11.96
N LEU A 213 3.81 44.14 -12.93
CA LEU A 213 2.39 44.21 -13.32
C LEU A 213 1.88 42.85 -13.82
N HIS A 214 2.65 42.15 -14.65
CA HIS A 214 2.30 40.79 -15.12
C HIS A 214 2.29 39.74 -13.99
N TRP A 215 3.15 39.91 -12.99
CA TRP A 215 3.08 39.07 -11.79
C TRP A 215 1.84 39.37 -10.94
N LEU A 216 1.43 40.64 -10.83
CA LEU A 216 0.19 41.04 -10.16
C LEU A 216 -1.07 40.52 -10.87
N THR A 217 -1.17 40.61 -12.20
CA THR A 217 -2.31 40.01 -12.94
C THR A 217 -2.34 38.49 -12.76
N GLY A 218 -1.18 37.83 -12.74
CA GLY A 218 -1.05 36.41 -12.42
C GLY A 218 -1.42 36.07 -10.97
N LEU A 219 -1.14 36.95 -10.00
CA LEU A 219 -1.52 36.79 -8.59
C LEU A 219 -3.04 36.88 -8.43
N ILE A 220 -3.68 37.93 -8.95
CA ILE A 220 -5.15 38.11 -8.89
C ILE A 220 -5.86 36.91 -9.53
N SER A 221 -5.39 36.49 -10.72
CA SER A 221 -5.94 35.35 -11.45
C SER A 221 -5.79 34.00 -10.73
N LYS A 222 -4.83 33.89 -9.80
CA LYS A 222 -4.67 32.71 -8.93
C LYS A 222 -5.49 32.84 -7.64
N ALA A 223 -5.51 34.01 -7.02
CA ALA A 223 -6.28 34.27 -5.81
C ALA A 223 -7.78 34.02 -6.05
N SER A 224 -8.35 34.60 -7.12
CA SER A 224 -9.75 34.37 -7.52
C SER A 224 -10.06 32.89 -7.78
N LYS A 225 -9.13 32.12 -8.37
CA LYS A 225 -9.29 30.67 -8.55
C LYS A 225 -9.25 29.91 -7.24
N ILE A 226 -8.40 30.31 -6.29
CA ILE A 226 -8.32 29.69 -4.95
C ILE A 226 -9.63 29.95 -4.19
N THR A 227 -10.15 31.18 -4.19
CA THR A 227 -11.46 31.50 -3.60
C THR A 227 -12.58 30.64 -4.20
N SER A 228 -12.66 30.57 -5.53
CA SER A 228 -13.66 29.74 -6.22
C SER A 228 -13.50 28.24 -5.95
N LEU A 229 -12.28 27.73 -5.72
CA LEU A 229 -12.07 26.36 -5.27
C LEU A 229 -12.58 26.15 -3.83
N PHE A 230 -12.30 27.05 -2.90
CA PHE A 230 -12.83 26.96 -1.52
C PHE A 230 -14.36 27.01 -1.49
N GLU A 231 -14.99 27.78 -2.38
CA GLU A 231 -16.45 27.84 -2.56
C GLU A 231 -17.05 26.58 -3.22
N SER A 232 -16.21 25.71 -3.82
CA SER A 232 -16.65 24.51 -4.59
C SER A 232 -16.24 23.18 -3.96
N THR A 233 -15.42 23.18 -2.89
CA THR A 233 -14.78 21.96 -2.36
C THR A 233 -15.43 21.50 -1.05
N ASP A 234 -16.64 20.94 -1.14
CA ASP A 234 -17.32 20.26 -0.02
C ASP A 234 -16.75 18.85 0.27
N ASP A 235 -15.70 18.42 -0.46
CA ASP A 235 -14.97 17.18 -0.21
C ASP A 235 -13.74 17.39 0.68
N TYR A 236 -13.99 17.48 1.99
CA TYR A 236 -12.99 17.18 3.01
C TYR A 236 -12.96 15.66 3.23
N GLU A 237 -11.92 14.97 2.74
CA GLU A 237 -11.75 13.53 2.94
C GLU A 237 -11.72 13.17 4.43
N GLY A 238 -12.72 12.40 4.89
CA GLY A 238 -12.77 11.85 6.25
C GLY A 238 -13.82 12.47 7.19
N VAL A 239 -14.55 13.50 6.77
CA VAL A 239 -15.69 14.07 7.53
C VAL A 239 -17.01 13.64 6.87
N ASP A 240 -18.07 13.41 7.67
CA ASP A 240 -19.39 13.14 7.09
C ASP A 240 -19.95 14.44 6.47
N ARG A 241 -20.34 14.40 5.19
CA ARG A 241 -21.03 15.53 4.53
C ARG A 241 -22.31 15.94 5.27
N ASN A 242 -22.95 15.01 5.99
CA ASN A 242 -24.11 15.33 6.82
C ASN A 242 -23.74 16.22 8.01
N GLU A 243 -22.60 15.96 8.65
CA GLU A 243 -22.07 16.77 9.74
C GLU A 243 -21.67 18.17 9.25
N ILE A 244 -21.01 18.26 8.08
CA ILE A 244 -20.65 19.54 7.43
C ILE A 244 -21.90 20.39 7.14
N GLU A 245 -22.97 19.81 6.58
CA GLU A 245 -24.17 20.59 6.25
C GLU A 245 -24.95 21.00 7.51
N LEU A 246 -24.98 20.15 8.55
CA LEU A 246 -25.54 20.50 9.86
C LEU A 246 -24.73 21.61 10.56
N GLU A 247 -23.40 21.61 10.43
CA GLU A 247 -22.53 22.69 10.90
C GLU A 247 -22.72 23.97 10.08
N ARG A 248 -22.84 23.88 8.75
CA ARG A 248 -23.13 25.02 7.85
C ARG A 248 -24.42 25.75 8.25
N ILE A 249 -25.47 25.02 8.60
CA ILE A 249 -26.72 25.58 9.14
C ILE A 249 -26.48 26.32 10.48
N PHE A 250 -25.70 25.73 11.40
CA PHE A 250 -25.36 26.35 12.68
C PHE A 250 -24.49 27.61 12.53
N VAL A 251 -23.45 27.54 11.70
CA VAL A 251 -22.53 28.65 11.43
C VAL A 251 -23.27 29.82 10.76
N ASN A 252 -24.23 29.55 9.87
CA ASN A 252 -25.12 30.58 9.31
C ASN A 252 -25.96 31.27 10.41
N TYR A 253 -26.54 30.51 11.34
CA TYR A 253 -27.24 31.06 12.52
C TYR A 253 -26.33 31.92 13.41
N ILE A 254 -25.12 31.45 13.70
CA ILE A 254 -24.13 32.20 14.50
C ILE A 254 -23.70 33.48 13.79
N ILE A 255 -23.44 33.44 12.47
CA ILE A 255 -23.09 34.62 11.68
C ILE A 255 -24.25 35.64 11.68
N LYS A 256 -25.50 35.21 11.48
CA LYS A 256 -26.68 36.09 11.53
C LYS A 256 -26.86 36.73 12.90
N SER A 257 -26.80 35.92 13.95
CA SER A 257 -26.94 36.38 15.35
C SER A 257 -25.80 37.32 15.76
N TYR A 258 -24.56 37.03 15.36
CA TYR A 258 -23.42 37.91 15.63
C TYR A 258 -23.51 39.23 14.86
N ASN A 259 -24.01 39.23 13.62
CA ASN A 259 -24.31 40.47 12.90
C ASN A 259 -25.45 41.27 13.55
N ALA A 260 -26.47 40.62 14.11
CA ALA A 260 -27.52 41.30 14.89
C ALA A 260 -26.94 41.94 16.17
N PHE A 261 -26.12 41.20 16.92
CA PHE A 261 -25.37 41.70 18.08
C PHE A 261 -24.49 42.91 17.75
N LEU A 262 -23.72 42.86 16.66
CA LEU A 262 -22.91 43.99 16.18
C LEU A 262 -23.73 45.24 15.80
N ASN A 263 -25.02 45.07 15.48
CA ASN A 263 -25.97 46.16 15.25
C ASN A 263 -26.76 46.57 16.51
N ASN A 264 -26.44 46.00 17.68
CA ASN A 264 -27.13 46.19 18.97
C ASN A 264 -28.59 45.69 18.95
N ILE A 265 -28.84 44.56 18.27
CA ILE A 265 -30.13 43.86 18.25
C ILE A 265 -29.99 42.58 19.09
N ASP A 266 -30.55 42.59 20.30
CA ASP A 266 -30.51 41.47 21.25
C ASP A 266 -31.63 40.40 21.04
N GLU A 267 -32.41 40.52 19.97
CA GLU A 267 -33.48 39.57 19.62
C GLU A 267 -33.01 38.58 18.54
N TYR A 268 -32.70 37.35 18.98
CA TYR A 268 -32.16 36.30 18.12
C TYR A 268 -33.18 35.23 17.69
N SER A 269 -34.43 35.27 18.17
CA SER A 269 -35.44 34.21 17.92
C SER A 269 -35.68 33.97 16.44
N VAL A 270 -35.77 35.04 15.64
CA VAL A 270 -36.01 34.94 14.18
C VAL A 270 -34.96 34.06 13.49
N PHE A 271 -33.69 34.17 13.88
CA PHE A 271 -32.61 33.36 13.32
C PHE A 271 -32.62 31.93 13.87
N TYR A 272 -32.99 31.75 15.14
CA TYR A 272 -33.12 30.43 15.76
C TYR A 272 -34.27 29.62 15.13
N ASP A 273 -35.41 30.25 14.89
CA ASP A 273 -36.57 29.65 14.23
C ASP A 273 -36.27 29.33 12.75
N GLU A 274 -35.50 30.19 12.05
CA GLU A 274 -35.00 29.90 10.69
C GLU A 274 -34.06 28.67 10.66
N MET A 275 -33.09 28.62 11.58
CA MET A 275 -32.15 27.50 11.75
C MET A 275 -32.89 26.20 12.08
N LYS A 276 -33.85 26.26 13.00
CA LYS A 276 -34.70 25.13 13.39
C LYS A 276 -35.52 24.61 12.20
N ALA A 277 -36.12 25.48 11.40
CA ALA A 277 -36.86 25.07 10.20
C ALA A 277 -35.95 24.40 9.16
N GLN A 278 -34.70 24.85 9.02
CA GLN A 278 -33.70 24.19 8.16
C GLN A 278 -33.33 22.79 8.69
N TYR A 279 -33.10 22.63 10.00
CA TYR A 279 -32.88 21.32 10.61
C TYR A 279 -34.08 20.37 10.49
N GLU A 280 -35.30 20.84 10.71
CA GLU A 280 -36.52 20.03 10.56
C GLU A 280 -36.71 19.56 9.11
N SER A 281 -36.43 20.41 8.11
CA SER A 281 -36.44 20.01 6.70
C SER A 281 -35.35 18.97 6.39
N TYR A 282 -34.10 19.24 6.80
CA TYR A 282 -32.97 18.35 6.56
C TYR A 282 -33.17 16.97 7.22
N THR A 283 -33.65 16.93 8.46
CA THR A 283 -33.96 15.69 9.18
C THR A 283 -35.06 14.91 8.46
N LYS A 284 -36.11 15.58 7.97
CA LYS A 284 -37.18 14.94 7.20
C LYS A 284 -36.67 14.30 5.90
N ASP A 285 -35.78 14.99 5.18
CA ASP A 285 -35.19 14.47 3.95
C ASP A 285 -34.27 13.27 4.22
N MET A 286 -33.48 13.32 5.31
CA MET A 286 -32.69 12.17 5.76
C MET A 286 -33.56 10.97 6.18
N VAL A 287 -34.68 11.19 6.87
CA VAL A 287 -35.64 10.12 7.21
C VAL A 287 -36.23 9.52 5.92
N SER A 288 -36.72 10.34 4.99
CA SER A 288 -37.28 9.86 3.72
C SER A 288 -36.28 9.03 2.92
N LYS A 289 -35.01 9.45 2.87
CA LYS A 289 -33.92 8.72 2.22
C LYS A 289 -33.56 7.42 2.95
N THR A 290 -33.67 7.39 4.28
CA THR A 290 -33.47 6.18 5.08
C THR A 290 -34.58 5.16 4.83
N GLU A 291 -35.84 5.61 4.75
CA GLU A 291 -36.99 4.76 4.40
C GLU A 291 -36.87 4.19 2.97
N GLU A 292 -36.46 5.00 2.00
CA GLU A 292 -36.18 4.55 0.62
C GLU A 292 -35.09 3.48 0.59
N LEU A 293 -33.93 3.73 1.22
CA LEU A 293 -32.82 2.76 1.29
C LEU A 293 -33.22 1.46 2.03
N GLN A 294 -34.07 1.54 3.05
CA GLN A 294 -34.59 0.36 3.75
C GLN A 294 -35.55 -0.44 2.86
N GLY A 295 -36.45 0.22 2.12
CA GLY A 295 -37.33 -0.42 1.15
C GLY A 295 -36.57 -1.09 0.00
N ASP A 296 -35.51 -0.44 -0.48
CA ASP A 296 -34.59 -0.98 -1.49
C ASP A 296 -33.81 -2.20 -0.96
N ASN A 297 -33.34 -2.16 0.30
CA ASN A 297 -32.69 -3.29 0.95
C ASN A 297 -33.64 -4.51 1.04
N ASP A 298 -34.87 -4.32 1.50
CA ASP A 298 -35.88 -5.37 1.56
C ASP A 298 -36.28 -5.90 0.17
N ARG A 299 -36.28 -5.06 -0.87
CA ARG A 299 -36.47 -5.50 -2.26
C ARG A 299 -35.29 -6.39 -2.71
N LEU A 300 -34.06 -5.94 -2.48
CA LEU A 300 -32.83 -6.64 -2.87
C LEU A 300 -32.69 -7.99 -2.15
N LYS A 301 -33.07 -8.03 -0.87
CA LYS A 301 -33.12 -9.22 -0.02
C LYS A 301 -34.15 -10.23 -0.52
N LYS A 302 -35.32 -9.79 -0.99
CA LYS A 302 -36.32 -10.65 -1.65
C LYS A 302 -35.83 -11.19 -2.98
N THR A 303 -35.21 -10.37 -3.83
CA THR A 303 -34.64 -10.86 -5.11
C THR A 303 -33.50 -11.85 -4.88
N TYR A 304 -32.65 -11.63 -3.88
CA TYR A 304 -31.58 -12.55 -3.50
C TYR A 304 -32.12 -13.92 -3.05
N GLN A 305 -33.17 -13.94 -2.21
CA GLN A 305 -33.82 -15.20 -1.79
C GLN A 305 -34.46 -15.94 -2.99
N ASN A 306 -35.11 -15.23 -3.91
CA ASN A 306 -35.66 -15.84 -5.12
C ASN A 306 -34.57 -16.46 -6.00
N LEU A 307 -33.43 -15.78 -6.18
CA LEU A 307 -32.28 -16.28 -6.94
C LEU A 307 -31.61 -17.51 -6.30
N ILE A 308 -31.64 -17.66 -4.97
CA ILE A 308 -31.21 -18.89 -4.30
C ILE A 308 -32.13 -20.06 -4.70
N VAL A 309 -33.45 -19.89 -4.61
CA VAL A 309 -34.42 -20.94 -4.95
C VAL A 309 -34.34 -21.32 -6.45
N GLU A 310 -34.15 -20.34 -7.33
CA GLU A 310 -33.92 -20.58 -8.75
C GLU A 310 -32.59 -21.33 -9.00
N SER A 311 -31.52 -20.98 -8.29
CA SER A 311 -30.24 -21.69 -8.35
C SER A 311 -30.33 -23.13 -7.83
N GLU A 312 -31.06 -23.40 -6.75
CA GLU A 312 -31.32 -24.76 -6.27
C GLU A 312 -32.10 -25.59 -7.30
N SER A 313 -33.10 -24.98 -7.95
CA SER A 313 -33.84 -25.60 -9.05
C SER A 313 -32.94 -25.89 -10.26
N LEU A 314 -32.07 -24.95 -10.64
CA LEU A 314 -31.11 -25.12 -11.74
C LEU A 314 -30.13 -26.27 -11.45
N ASN A 315 -29.53 -26.31 -10.26
CA ASN A 315 -28.68 -27.41 -9.79
C ASN A 315 -29.40 -28.77 -9.83
N ALA A 316 -30.71 -28.80 -9.56
CA ALA A 316 -31.52 -30.02 -9.62
C ALA A 316 -31.90 -30.44 -11.06
N VAL A 317 -31.86 -29.52 -12.03
CA VAL A 317 -32.00 -29.80 -13.46
C VAL A 317 -30.66 -30.26 -14.05
N GLU A 318 -29.56 -29.62 -13.69
CA GLU A 318 -28.20 -29.95 -14.15
C GLU A 318 -27.82 -31.38 -13.76
N LYS A 319 -28.03 -31.79 -12.50
CA LYS A 319 -27.83 -33.18 -12.05
C LYS A 319 -28.71 -34.21 -12.77
N LYS A 320 -29.90 -33.81 -13.24
CA LYS A 320 -30.75 -34.68 -14.08
C LYS A 320 -30.20 -34.76 -15.51
N PHE A 321 -29.65 -33.67 -16.03
CA PHE A 321 -28.98 -33.65 -17.33
C PHE A 321 -27.74 -34.56 -17.32
N GLU A 322 -26.85 -34.43 -16.33
CA GLU A 322 -25.68 -35.32 -16.17
C GLU A 322 -26.07 -36.81 -16.11
N ALA A 323 -27.12 -37.14 -15.35
CA ALA A 323 -27.62 -38.50 -15.24
C ALA A 323 -28.17 -39.03 -16.58
N LEU A 324 -28.95 -38.21 -17.30
CA LEU A 324 -29.50 -38.56 -18.61
C LEU A 324 -28.40 -38.66 -19.68
N GLU A 325 -27.37 -37.82 -19.67
CA GLU A 325 -26.23 -37.93 -20.58
C GLU A 325 -25.40 -39.19 -20.30
N SER A 326 -25.18 -39.52 -19.02
CA SER A 326 -24.55 -40.76 -18.59
C SER A 326 -25.31 -41.99 -19.10
N ASP A 327 -26.64 -41.99 -19.01
CA ASP A 327 -27.48 -43.08 -19.53
C ASP A 327 -27.53 -43.11 -21.06
N LEU A 328 -27.57 -41.97 -21.73
CA LEU A 328 -27.49 -41.86 -23.19
C LEU A 328 -26.16 -42.44 -23.72
N PHE A 329 -25.05 -42.19 -23.03
CA PHE A 329 -23.75 -42.80 -23.33
C PHE A 329 -23.78 -44.33 -23.13
N LYS A 330 -24.34 -44.82 -22.01
CA LYS A 330 -24.51 -46.27 -21.75
C LYS A 330 -25.36 -46.94 -22.83
N PHE A 331 -26.47 -46.32 -23.24
CA PHE A 331 -27.33 -46.84 -24.30
C PHE A 331 -26.63 -46.85 -25.67
N LYS A 332 -25.88 -45.80 -26.05
CA LYS A 332 -25.06 -45.80 -27.27
C LYS A 332 -24.01 -46.91 -27.26
N ALA A 333 -23.29 -47.09 -26.15
CA ALA A 333 -22.32 -48.16 -25.99
C ALA A 333 -22.97 -49.55 -26.07
N TYR A 334 -24.13 -49.74 -25.44
CA TYR A 334 -24.91 -50.97 -25.51
C TYR A 334 -25.38 -51.28 -26.94
N ILE A 335 -25.96 -50.31 -27.65
CA ILE A 335 -26.42 -50.45 -29.04
C ILE A 335 -25.25 -50.89 -29.93
N ASN A 336 -24.12 -50.18 -29.90
CA ASN A 336 -22.93 -50.54 -30.67
C ASN A 336 -22.42 -51.97 -30.32
N SER A 337 -22.46 -52.35 -29.04
CA SER A 337 -22.12 -53.73 -28.63
C SER A 337 -23.08 -54.78 -29.20
N MET A 338 -24.37 -54.46 -29.32
CA MET A 338 -25.39 -55.34 -29.91
C MET A 338 -25.31 -55.40 -31.44
N GLU A 339 -24.99 -54.28 -32.12
CA GLU A 339 -24.72 -54.26 -33.57
C GLU A 339 -23.46 -55.09 -33.90
N THR A 340 -22.38 -54.89 -33.15
CA THR A 340 -21.15 -55.69 -33.23
C THR A 340 -21.40 -57.18 -32.90
N ARG A 341 -22.40 -57.49 -32.07
CA ARG A 341 -22.82 -58.88 -31.80
C ARG A 341 -23.71 -59.45 -32.92
N LYS A 342 -24.59 -58.65 -33.51
CA LYS A 342 -25.43 -59.00 -34.66
C LYS A 342 -24.59 -59.35 -35.89
N LEU A 343 -23.56 -58.55 -36.18
CA LEU A 343 -22.60 -58.82 -37.26
C LEU A 343 -21.87 -60.15 -37.05
N ARG A 344 -21.35 -60.41 -35.84
CA ARG A 344 -20.68 -61.67 -35.49
C ARG A 344 -21.60 -62.89 -35.56
N TRP A 345 -22.87 -62.78 -35.16
CA TRP A 345 -23.84 -63.86 -35.34
C TRP A 345 -24.17 -64.11 -36.82
N GLY A 346 -24.10 -63.09 -37.68
CA GLY A 346 -24.20 -63.24 -39.13
C GLY A 346 -23.11 -64.16 -39.68
N SER A 347 -21.84 -63.85 -39.43
CA SER A 347 -20.71 -64.68 -39.89
C SER A 347 -20.71 -66.08 -39.27
N VAL A 348 -21.12 -66.23 -38.00
CA VAL A 348 -21.25 -67.55 -37.35
C VAL A 348 -22.37 -68.39 -38.00
N LEU A 349 -23.53 -67.80 -38.34
CA LEU A 349 -24.60 -68.51 -39.05
C LEU A 349 -24.18 -68.93 -40.47
N GLU A 350 -23.38 -68.11 -41.15
CA GLU A 350 -22.84 -68.43 -42.47
C GLU A 350 -21.78 -69.55 -42.40
N GLN A 351 -20.91 -69.53 -41.39
CA GLN A 351 -19.95 -70.60 -41.12
C GLN A 351 -20.66 -71.92 -40.78
N ILE A 352 -21.65 -71.91 -39.88
CA ILE A 352 -22.42 -73.11 -39.51
C ILE A 352 -23.17 -73.69 -40.71
N LYS A 353 -23.74 -72.85 -41.60
CA LYS A 353 -24.35 -73.32 -42.85
C LYS A 353 -23.35 -74.02 -43.76
N LYS A 354 -22.16 -73.45 -43.92
CA LYS A 354 -21.08 -74.05 -44.74
C LYS A 354 -20.57 -75.36 -44.13
N GLU A 355 -20.49 -75.46 -42.81
CA GLU A 355 -20.08 -76.66 -42.09
C GLU A 355 -21.13 -77.77 -42.18
N MET A 356 -22.43 -77.41 -42.15
CA MET A 356 -23.56 -78.32 -42.39
C MET A 356 -23.54 -78.86 -43.83
N ASP A 357 -23.41 -77.98 -44.83
CA ASP A 357 -23.31 -78.33 -46.26
C ASP A 357 -22.12 -79.27 -46.54
N ASN A 358 -20.94 -78.94 -46.00
CA ASN A 358 -19.76 -79.80 -46.06
C ASN A 358 -20.01 -81.17 -45.41
N SER A 359 -20.66 -81.20 -44.23
CA SER A 359 -21.00 -82.45 -43.53
C SER A 359 -21.99 -83.32 -44.33
N GLU A 360 -22.95 -82.71 -45.03
CA GLU A 360 -23.91 -83.41 -45.88
C GLU A 360 -23.22 -84.01 -47.12
N THR A 361 -22.26 -83.29 -47.72
CA THR A 361 -21.46 -83.84 -48.84
C THR A 361 -20.55 -85.00 -48.44
N GLU A 362 -19.87 -84.92 -47.28
CA GLU A 362 -19.03 -86.02 -46.78
C GLU A 362 -19.87 -87.22 -46.30
N LEU A 363 -21.09 -87.01 -45.80
CA LEU A 363 -22.04 -88.09 -45.48
C LEU A 363 -22.47 -88.81 -46.77
N ALA A 364 -22.91 -88.08 -47.80
CA ALA A 364 -23.30 -88.65 -49.09
C ALA A 364 -22.16 -89.44 -49.75
N ARG A 365 -20.92 -88.91 -49.67
CA ARG A 365 -19.70 -89.60 -50.08
C ARG A 365 -19.47 -90.89 -49.29
N THR A 366 -19.57 -90.83 -47.95
CA THR A 366 -19.37 -91.99 -47.06
C THR A 366 -20.41 -93.09 -47.32
N GLU A 367 -21.66 -92.74 -47.65
CA GLU A 367 -22.66 -93.73 -48.06
C GLU A 367 -22.34 -94.39 -49.40
N GLU A 368 -21.74 -93.67 -50.35
CA GLU A 368 -21.32 -94.23 -51.63
C GLU A 368 -20.08 -95.12 -51.48
N GLU A 369 -19.07 -94.68 -50.71
CA GLU A 369 -17.93 -95.53 -50.34
C GLU A 369 -18.38 -96.80 -49.59
N LYS A 370 -19.38 -96.69 -48.70
CA LYS A 370 -20.02 -97.84 -48.03
C LYS A 370 -20.70 -98.80 -49.01
N LYS A 371 -21.46 -98.31 -50.01
CA LYS A 371 -22.05 -99.17 -51.06
C LYS A 371 -20.97 -99.89 -51.86
N GLN A 372 -19.89 -99.18 -52.22
CA GLN A 372 -18.77 -99.75 -52.97
C GLN A 372 -18.04 -100.83 -52.16
N ILE A 373 -17.76 -100.59 -50.88
CA ILE A 373 -17.18 -101.59 -49.96
C ILE A 373 -18.12 -102.78 -49.79
N GLN A 374 -19.42 -102.56 -49.61
CA GLN A 374 -20.39 -103.65 -49.44
C GLN A 374 -20.55 -104.49 -50.72
N LYS A 375 -20.40 -103.87 -51.91
CA LYS A 375 -20.27 -104.57 -53.18
C LYS A 375 -18.96 -105.37 -53.25
N GLN A 376 -17.82 -104.76 -52.93
CA GLN A 376 -16.52 -105.45 -52.91
C GLN A 376 -16.50 -106.66 -51.96
N ILE A 377 -17.13 -106.58 -50.78
CA ILE A 377 -17.27 -107.70 -49.85
C ILE A 377 -18.10 -108.83 -50.47
N SER A 378 -19.18 -108.49 -51.21
CA SER A 378 -19.99 -109.46 -51.96
C SER A 378 -19.20 -110.10 -53.12
N ASP A 379 -18.40 -109.31 -53.84
CA ASP A 379 -17.59 -109.77 -54.96
C ASP A 379 -16.38 -110.62 -54.50
N GLN A 380 -15.86 -110.39 -53.29
CA GLN A 380 -14.71 -111.12 -52.71
C GLN A 380 -15.09 -112.40 -51.96
N GLY A 381 -16.38 -112.67 -51.73
CA GLY A 381 -16.86 -113.94 -51.14
C GLY A 381 -16.38 -114.22 -49.71
N LEU A 382 -16.02 -113.17 -48.94
CA LEU A 382 -15.45 -113.31 -47.60
C LEU A 382 -16.48 -113.89 -46.61
N THR A 383 -16.14 -115.02 -45.99
CA THR A 383 -17.00 -115.65 -44.97
C THR A 383 -16.93 -114.86 -43.68
N PRO A 384 -18.03 -114.71 -42.90
CA PRO A 384 -18.02 -114.01 -41.62
C PRO A 384 -16.92 -114.46 -40.65
N LYS A 385 -16.48 -115.74 -40.68
CA LYS A 385 -15.35 -116.23 -39.88
C LYS A 385 -13.99 -115.67 -40.28
N ASP A 386 -13.78 -115.37 -41.56
CA ASP A 386 -12.53 -114.76 -42.03
C ASP A 386 -12.54 -113.26 -41.75
N ILE A 387 -13.70 -112.62 -41.87
CA ILE A 387 -13.94 -111.26 -41.39
C ILE A 387 -13.74 -111.18 -39.87
N ASP A 388 -14.23 -112.14 -39.08
CA ASP A 388 -14.00 -112.23 -37.63
C ASP A 388 -12.52 -112.47 -37.32
N ARG A 389 -11.80 -113.27 -38.11
CA ARG A 389 -10.37 -113.52 -37.90
C ARG A 389 -9.53 -112.28 -38.20
N MET A 390 -9.80 -111.61 -39.33
CA MET A 390 -9.24 -110.31 -39.68
C MET A 390 -9.62 -109.24 -38.65
N ASN A 391 -10.85 -109.23 -38.15
CA ASN A 391 -11.30 -108.30 -37.12
C ASN A 391 -10.62 -108.58 -35.79
N ASN A 392 -10.41 -109.84 -35.38
CA ASN A 392 -9.67 -110.17 -34.16
C ASN A 392 -8.18 -109.80 -34.26
N GLU A 393 -7.55 -109.99 -35.42
CA GLU A 393 -6.17 -109.57 -35.67
C GLU A 393 -6.04 -108.05 -35.75
N ARG A 394 -6.98 -107.38 -36.43
CA ARG A 394 -7.15 -105.93 -36.44
C ARG A 394 -7.41 -105.39 -35.04
N ASP A 395 -8.24 -106.03 -34.21
CA ASP A 395 -8.50 -105.63 -32.82
C ASP A 395 -7.22 -105.74 -31.99
N ARG A 396 -6.41 -106.77 -32.22
CA ARG A 396 -5.13 -106.98 -31.52
C ARG A 396 -4.10 -105.93 -31.93
N ILE A 397 -4.04 -105.58 -33.22
CA ILE A 397 -3.18 -104.54 -33.76
C ILE A 397 -3.68 -103.14 -33.35
N SER A 398 -4.99 -102.87 -33.38
CA SER A 398 -5.61 -101.65 -32.88
C SER A 398 -5.35 -101.48 -31.40
N LYS A 399 -5.60 -102.49 -30.55
CA LYS A 399 -5.28 -102.39 -29.11
C LYS A 399 -3.79 -102.19 -28.84
N ALA A 400 -2.90 -102.71 -29.70
CA ALA A 400 -1.47 -102.39 -29.63
C ALA A 400 -1.19 -100.93 -30.04
N ILE A 401 -1.75 -100.47 -31.17
CA ILE A 401 -1.67 -99.08 -31.66
C ILE A 401 -2.23 -98.11 -30.63
N ASP A 402 -3.38 -98.39 -30.02
CA ASP A 402 -4.01 -97.60 -28.97
C ASP A 402 -3.12 -97.53 -27.73
N SER A 403 -2.49 -98.64 -27.33
CA SER A 403 -1.51 -98.64 -26.22
C SER A 403 -0.24 -97.83 -26.52
N VAL A 404 0.18 -97.79 -27.80
CA VAL A 404 1.31 -96.97 -28.27
C VAL A 404 0.90 -95.50 -28.37
N ASN A 405 -0.30 -95.21 -28.87
CA ASN A 405 -0.87 -93.86 -29.00
C ASN A 405 -1.18 -93.24 -27.63
N LEU A 406 -1.62 -94.04 -26.65
CA LEU A 406 -1.74 -93.60 -25.26
C LEU A 406 -0.37 -93.21 -24.70
N ARG A 407 0.64 -94.08 -24.83
CA ARG A 407 2.02 -93.76 -24.42
C ARG A 407 2.61 -92.56 -25.16
N LEU A 408 2.33 -92.42 -26.45
CA LEU A 408 2.77 -91.28 -27.26
C LEU A 408 2.07 -90.00 -26.81
N ASN A 409 0.76 -90.01 -26.60
CA ASN A 409 0.02 -88.85 -26.09
C ASN A 409 0.44 -88.49 -24.65
N ASP A 410 0.75 -89.46 -23.79
CA ASP A 410 1.28 -89.21 -22.44
C ASP A 410 2.69 -88.59 -22.51
N ILE A 411 3.56 -89.09 -23.38
CA ILE A 411 4.89 -88.50 -23.63
C ILE A 411 4.75 -87.10 -24.24
N SER A 412 3.88 -86.89 -25.23
CA SER A 412 3.62 -85.58 -25.84
C SER A 412 3.02 -84.59 -24.84
N LYS A 413 2.15 -85.03 -23.92
CA LYS A 413 1.66 -84.20 -22.79
C LYS A 413 2.79 -83.82 -21.84
N ILE A 414 3.69 -84.74 -21.51
CA ILE A 414 4.87 -84.47 -20.68
C ILE A 414 5.80 -83.47 -21.38
N VAL A 415 6.09 -83.68 -22.67
CA VAL A 415 6.93 -82.80 -23.50
C VAL A 415 6.30 -81.41 -23.59
N HIS A 416 5.03 -81.29 -23.96
CA HIS A 416 4.36 -80.00 -24.07
C HIS A 416 4.23 -79.29 -22.71
N THR A 417 4.01 -80.02 -21.61
CA THR A 417 4.04 -79.43 -20.26
C THR A 417 5.44 -78.87 -19.94
N LYS A 418 6.52 -79.58 -20.30
CA LYS A 418 7.90 -79.14 -20.07
C LYS A 418 8.33 -78.03 -21.03
N GLU A 419 7.81 -78.00 -22.24
CA GLU A 419 7.95 -76.91 -23.21
C GLU A 419 7.28 -75.64 -22.69
N MET A 420 6.02 -75.72 -22.22
CA MET A 420 5.29 -74.60 -21.62
C MET A 420 5.94 -74.11 -20.32
N GLU A 421 6.45 -75.01 -19.47
CA GLU A 421 7.28 -74.63 -18.31
C GLU A 421 8.55 -73.88 -18.74
N SER A 422 9.27 -74.40 -19.75
CA SER A 422 10.50 -73.80 -20.28
C SER A 422 10.25 -72.41 -20.89
N GLN A 423 9.21 -72.27 -21.71
CA GLN A 423 8.77 -71.01 -22.30
C GLN A 423 8.37 -70.01 -21.21
N HIS A 424 7.64 -70.44 -20.18
CA HIS A 424 7.28 -69.56 -19.07
C HIS A 424 8.50 -69.09 -18.26
N VAL A 425 9.47 -69.98 -18.01
CA VAL A 425 10.75 -69.61 -17.36
C VAL A 425 11.57 -68.68 -18.24
N TYR A 426 11.59 -68.88 -19.57
CA TYR A 426 12.24 -67.97 -20.51
C TYR A 426 11.57 -66.59 -20.55
N GLU A 427 10.25 -66.51 -20.51
CA GLU A 427 9.52 -65.24 -20.43
C GLU A 427 9.78 -64.52 -19.10
N GLN A 428 9.83 -65.23 -17.97
CA GLN A 428 10.23 -64.67 -16.69
C GLN A 428 11.68 -64.14 -16.72
N LEU A 429 12.62 -64.88 -17.32
CA LEU A 429 14.01 -64.45 -17.50
C LEU A 429 14.12 -63.23 -18.43
N SER A 430 13.40 -63.23 -19.54
CA SER A 430 13.33 -62.12 -20.49
C SER A 430 12.76 -60.86 -19.84
N ASN A 431 11.73 -60.98 -19.00
CA ASN A 431 11.08 -59.85 -18.36
C ASN A 431 11.90 -59.29 -17.18
N THR A 432 12.52 -60.15 -16.36
CA THR A 432 13.46 -59.70 -15.32
C THR A 432 14.71 -59.05 -15.92
N LEU A 433 15.22 -59.55 -17.06
CA LEU A 433 16.32 -58.92 -17.79
C LEU A 433 15.94 -57.56 -18.38
N LYS A 434 14.74 -57.41 -18.95
CA LYS A 434 14.21 -56.11 -19.41
C LYS A 434 14.12 -55.10 -18.25
N GLN A 435 13.61 -55.51 -17.09
CA GLN A 435 13.52 -54.67 -15.89
C GLN A 435 14.92 -54.26 -15.37
N TYR A 436 15.88 -55.19 -15.36
CA TYR A 436 17.28 -54.90 -15.02
C TYR A 436 17.90 -53.88 -15.98
N ASN A 437 17.86 -54.13 -17.30
CA ASN A 437 18.42 -53.22 -18.30
C ASN A 437 17.73 -51.84 -18.28
N PHE A 438 16.42 -51.77 -18.08
CA PHE A 438 15.69 -50.51 -17.89
C PHE A 438 16.15 -49.73 -16.66
N SER A 439 16.46 -50.43 -15.56
CA SER A 439 17.01 -49.81 -14.34
C SER A 439 18.39 -49.21 -14.59
N ILE A 440 19.26 -49.91 -15.35
CA ILE A 440 20.56 -49.41 -15.79
C ILE A 440 20.41 -48.15 -16.67
N TYR A 441 19.50 -48.15 -17.65
CA TYR A 441 19.23 -46.97 -18.48
C TYR A 441 18.70 -45.77 -17.66
N THR A 442 17.86 -46.02 -16.65
CA THR A 442 17.33 -44.97 -15.76
C THR A 442 18.45 -44.32 -14.94
N ILE A 443 19.39 -45.12 -14.43
CA ILE A 443 20.58 -44.64 -13.72
C ILE A 443 21.48 -43.82 -14.64
N ALA A 444 21.78 -44.33 -15.84
CA ALA A 444 22.62 -43.62 -16.82
C ALA A 444 21.98 -42.31 -17.32
N SER A 445 20.65 -42.26 -17.47
CA SER A 445 19.93 -41.02 -17.81
C SER A 445 19.94 -39.97 -16.69
N THR A 446 20.27 -40.37 -15.46
CA THR A 446 20.34 -39.47 -14.28
C THR A 446 21.76 -38.92 -14.06
N SER A 447 22.78 -39.64 -14.53
CA SER A 447 24.20 -39.28 -14.35
C SER A 447 25.00 -39.51 -15.64
N PRO A 448 25.27 -38.47 -16.46
CA PRO A 448 25.90 -38.60 -17.79
C PRO A 448 27.31 -39.20 -17.84
N GLU A 449 28.00 -39.34 -16.70
CA GLU A 449 29.32 -39.99 -16.60
C GLU A 449 29.23 -41.53 -16.64
N ILE A 450 28.03 -42.11 -16.50
CA ILE A 450 27.83 -43.57 -16.43
C ILE A 450 27.62 -44.15 -17.82
N ASP A 451 28.69 -44.73 -18.38
CA ASP A 451 28.62 -45.52 -19.61
C ASP A 451 27.80 -46.81 -19.43
N ALA A 452 26.52 -46.73 -19.83
CA ALA A 452 25.57 -47.84 -19.75
C ALA A 452 26.00 -49.10 -20.51
N SER A 453 26.85 -48.98 -21.55
CA SER A 453 27.25 -50.11 -22.39
C SER A 453 27.98 -51.21 -21.62
N LYS A 454 28.62 -50.85 -20.50
CA LYS A 454 29.37 -51.77 -19.62
C LYS A 454 28.51 -52.60 -18.66
N TYR A 455 27.20 -52.31 -18.57
CA TYR A 455 26.30 -52.92 -17.57
C TYR A 455 25.08 -53.63 -18.18
N ILE A 456 24.87 -53.51 -19.50
CA ILE A 456 23.77 -54.14 -20.23
C ILE A 456 24.09 -55.60 -20.51
N VAL A 457 23.22 -56.50 -20.06
CA VAL A 457 23.29 -57.92 -20.39
C VAL A 457 22.33 -58.21 -21.55
N LYS A 458 22.83 -58.87 -22.61
CA LYS A 458 22.03 -59.32 -23.76
C LYS A 458 21.65 -60.79 -23.61
N LEU A 459 20.54 -61.18 -24.22
CA LEU A 459 20.03 -62.54 -24.24
C LEU A 459 19.45 -62.81 -25.63
N ASP A 460 20.25 -63.42 -26.50
CA ASP A 460 19.76 -63.92 -27.80
C ASP A 460 18.95 -65.21 -27.61
N ASN A 461 18.27 -65.65 -28.66
CA ASN A 461 17.20 -66.64 -28.56
C ASN A 461 17.69 -68.02 -28.04
N LEU A 462 17.30 -68.37 -26.81
CA LEU A 462 17.70 -69.61 -26.13
C LEU A 462 16.98 -70.86 -26.65
N LEU A 463 15.87 -70.71 -27.37
CA LEU A 463 15.01 -71.83 -27.80
C LEU A 463 15.34 -72.36 -29.21
N SER A 464 16.50 -72.05 -29.78
CA SER A 464 16.96 -72.74 -31.00
C SER A 464 17.44 -74.15 -30.68
N GLU A 465 17.17 -75.11 -31.58
CA GLU A 465 17.54 -76.52 -31.40
C GLU A 465 19.05 -76.72 -31.17
N GLU A 466 19.90 -75.86 -31.75
CA GLU A 466 21.35 -75.83 -31.54
C GLU A 466 21.81 -75.54 -30.09
N ARG A 467 20.95 -74.98 -29.22
CA ARG A 467 21.34 -74.55 -27.86
C ARG A 467 20.76 -75.38 -26.72
N LEU A 468 19.97 -76.42 -27.02
CA LEU A 468 19.49 -77.36 -25.99
C LEU A 468 20.67 -78.14 -25.36
N GLY A 469 20.76 -78.11 -24.03
CA GLY A 469 21.75 -78.87 -23.25
C GLY A 469 23.02 -78.10 -22.85
N LEU A 470 23.14 -76.81 -23.17
CA LEU A 470 24.23 -75.95 -22.69
C LEU A 470 24.18 -75.74 -21.16
N ARG A 471 25.35 -75.54 -20.53
CA ARG A 471 25.46 -75.23 -19.10
C ARG A 471 25.02 -73.78 -18.80
N PRO A 472 24.50 -73.48 -17.59
CA PRO A 472 24.06 -72.13 -17.21
C PRO A 472 25.07 -71.01 -17.51
N GLU A 473 26.35 -71.19 -17.18
CA GLU A 473 27.42 -70.21 -17.45
C GLU A 473 27.68 -69.97 -18.94
N ALA A 474 27.37 -70.94 -19.82
CA ALA A 474 27.54 -70.85 -21.27
C ALA A 474 26.32 -70.26 -22.00
N LEU A 475 25.19 -70.06 -21.30
CA LEU A 475 23.96 -69.49 -21.86
C LEU A 475 23.93 -67.95 -21.80
N LEU A 476 24.89 -67.33 -21.11
CA LEU A 476 25.02 -65.86 -20.94
C LEU A 476 26.40 -65.35 -21.40
N ASP A 477 26.95 -65.96 -22.47
CA ASP A 477 28.15 -65.52 -23.20
C ASP A 477 29.39 -65.25 -22.31
N GLY A 478 29.51 -66.00 -21.21
CA GLY A 478 30.64 -65.92 -20.27
C GLY A 478 30.64 -64.67 -19.35
N GLN A 479 29.58 -63.87 -19.34
CA GLN A 479 29.50 -62.70 -18.44
C GLN A 479 29.20 -63.12 -16.99
N ASP A 480 30.18 -63.04 -16.10
CA ASP A 480 29.95 -63.25 -14.66
C ASP A 480 29.20 -62.06 -14.01
N LEU A 481 27.87 -62.17 -14.01
CA LEU A 481 26.95 -61.23 -13.35
C LEU A 481 27.18 -61.13 -11.83
N LYS A 482 27.64 -62.20 -11.18
CA LYS A 482 27.75 -62.28 -9.71
C LYS A 482 28.98 -61.54 -9.19
N THR A 483 30.10 -61.61 -9.91
CA THR A 483 31.38 -61.04 -9.44
C THR A 483 31.68 -59.69 -10.09
N SER A 484 31.61 -59.57 -11.41
CA SER A 484 32.06 -58.36 -12.12
C SER A 484 31.03 -57.22 -12.06
N ILE A 485 29.83 -57.48 -12.60
CA ILE A 485 28.76 -56.47 -12.70
C ILE A 485 28.34 -55.98 -11.31
N ARG A 486 28.09 -56.91 -10.38
CA ARG A 486 27.71 -56.59 -8.99
C ARG A 486 28.75 -55.73 -8.27
N LEU A 487 30.05 -56.04 -8.39
CA LEU A 487 31.09 -55.28 -7.69
C LEU A 487 31.20 -53.85 -8.23
N ASN A 488 31.05 -53.66 -9.54
CA ASN A 488 31.11 -52.34 -10.15
C ASN A 488 29.86 -51.50 -9.84
N LEU A 489 28.66 -52.10 -9.83
CA LEU A 489 27.44 -51.45 -9.33
C LEU A 489 27.54 -51.10 -7.83
N GLN A 490 28.23 -51.91 -7.02
CA GLN A 490 28.41 -51.63 -5.60
C GLN A 490 29.45 -50.53 -5.32
N LYS A 491 30.47 -50.37 -6.18
CA LYS A 491 31.34 -49.17 -6.18
C LYS A 491 30.54 -47.92 -6.51
N LEU A 492 29.83 -47.93 -7.66
CA LEU A 492 28.97 -46.83 -8.10
C LEU A 492 27.95 -46.42 -7.02
N LYS A 493 27.35 -47.39 -6.31
CA LYS A 493 26.49 -47.11 -5.16
C LYS A 493 27.23 -46.35 -4.06
N ASN A 494 28.42 -46.80 -3.68
CA ASN A 494 29.22 -46.14 -2.63
C ASN A 494 29.62 -44.72 -3.05
N ASP A 495 30.01 -44.50 -4.30
CA ASP A 495 30.39 -43.19 -4.84
C ASP A 495 29.20 -42.22 -4.83
N ILE A 496 28.01 -42.69 -5.21
CA ILE A 496 26.76 -41.93 -5.13
C ILE A 496 26.39 -41.64 -3.66
N SER A 497 26.51 -42.62 -2.76
CA SER A 497 26.26 -42.42 -1.32
C SER A 497 27.24 -41.41 -0.69
N ALA A 498 28.52 -41.42 -1.08
CA ALA A 498 29.49 -40.43 -0.62
C ALA A 498 29.10 -39.01 -1.06
N ARG A 499 28.71 -38.84 -2.32
CA ARG A 499 28.24 -37.55 -2.87
C ARG A 499 26.93 -37.07 -2.24
N ILE A 500 26.04 -37.99 -1.85
CA ILE A 500 24.83 -37.66 -1.08
C ILE A 500 25.20 -37.16 0.32
N HIS A 501 26.15 -37.81 1.00
CA HIS A 501 26.61 -37.35 2.31
C HIS A 501 27.35 -36.00 2.24
N GLU A 502 28.24 -35.80 1.28
CA GLU A 502 28.91 -34.51 1.03
C GLU A 502 27.89 -33.38 0.83
N SER A 503 26.85 -33.60 -0.01
CA SER A 503 25.77 -32.64 -0.21
C SER A 503 24.85 -32.46 1.01
N GLN A 504 24.76 -33.45 1.90
CA GLN A 504 24.03 -33.34 3.18
C GLN A 504 24.84 -32.54 4.20
N ASP A 505 26.14 -32.76 4.29
CA ASP A 505 27.05 -32.02 5.18
C ASP A 505 27.15 -30.54 4.75
N GLU A 506 27.19 -30.26 3.44
CA GLU A 506 27.04 -28.89 2.92
C GLU A 506 25.69 -28.26 3.32
N ALA A 507 24.59 -29.00 3.22
CA ALA A 507 23.26 -28.51 3.58
C ALA A 507 23.12 -28.25 5.09
N ILE A 508 23.68 -29.13 5.94
CA ILE A 508 23.75 -28.94 7.39
C ILE A 508 24.59 -27.71 7.72
N SER A 509 25.77 -27.57 7.11
CA SER A 509 26.62 -26.41 7.36
C SER A 509 26.03 -25.10 6.81
N LEU A 510 25.13 -25.14 5.83
CA LEU A 510 24.33 -23.99 5.41
C LEU A 510 23.20 -23.69 6.40
N GLN A 511 22.55 -24.71 6.96
CA GLN A 511 21.52 -24.55 7.99
C GLN A 511 22.10 -23.94 9.29
N GLU A 512 23.25 -24.42 9.78
CA GLU A 512 23.96 -23.84 10.92
C GLU A 512 24.27 -22.34 10.73
N LYS A 513 24.65 -21.95 9.51
CA LYS A 513 24.90 -20.54 9.15
C LYS A 513 23.60 -19.73 9.11
N ILE A 514 22.50 -20.31 8.65
CA ILE A 514 21.17 -19.68 8.68
C ILE A 514 20.73 -19.47 10.13
N ASP A 515 20.89 -20.46 11.00
CA ASP A 515 20.45 -20.37 12.39
C ASP A 515 21.30 -19.39 13.21
N SER A 516 22.63 -19.33 12.99
CA SER A 516 23.49 -18.29 13.56
C SER A 516 23.15 -16.88 13.04
N LEU A 517 22.75 -16.74 11.77
CA LEU A 517 22.26 -15.47 11.22
C LEU A 517 20.88 -15.09 11.80
N ASN A 518 20.01 -16.06 12.09
CA ASN A 518 18.73 -15.83 12.76
C ASN A 518 18.93 -15.38 14.21
N GLU A 519 19.82 -16.04 14.97
CA GLU A 519 20.17 -15.70 16.35
C GLU A 519 20.76 -14.29 16.45
N THR A 520 21.76 -13.98 15.62
CA THR A 520 22.33 -12.62 15.57
C THR A 520 21.34 -11.57 15.08
N THR A 521 20.37 -11.93 14.22
CA THR A 521 19.26 -11.02 13.84
C THR A 521 18.30 -10.77 15.01
N ALA A 522 17.99 -11.81 15.80
CA ALA A 522 17.17 -11.68 17.01
C ALA A 522 17.84 -10.77 18.06
N GLU A 523 19.16 -10.97 18.33
CA GLU A 523 19.92 -10.06 19.18
C GLU A 523 19.82 -8.60 18.71
N LYS A 524 19.97 -8.34 17.40
CA LYS A 524 19.89 -6.96 16.89
C LYS A 524 18.47 -6.41 16.95
N SER A 525 17.44 -7.24 16.85
CA SER A 525 16.04 -6.83 17.09
C SER A 525 15.83 -6.41 18.54
N GLU A 526 16.28 -7.20 19.52
CA GLU A 526 16.16 -6.87 20.96
C GLU A 526 16.99 -5.61 21.33
N ASN A 527 18.17 -5.45 20.74
CA ASN A 527 18.96 -4.23 20.90
C ASN A 527 18.25 -2.99 20.31
N VAL A 528 17.56 -3.12 19.18
CA VAL A 528 16.75 -2.03 18.60
C VAL A 528 15.51 -1.74 19.46
N GLU A 529 14.83 -2.77 19.98
CA GLU A 529 13.66 -2.61 20.85
C GLU A 529 14.02 -1.93 22.17
N SER A 530 15.10 -2.36 22.83
CA SER A 530 15.60 -1.72 24.05
C SER A 530 16.16 -0.30 23.84
N LEU A 531 16.66 0.02 22.65
CA LEU A 531 17.01 1.40 22.26
C LEU A 531 15.76 2.24 22.00
N ASN A 532 14.74 1.70 21.34
CA ASN A 532 13.45 2.39 21.14
C ASN A 532 12.75 2.66 22.47
N ALA A 533 12.80 1.72 23.43
CA ALA A 533 12.28 1.93 24.78
C ALA A 533 12.99 3.11 25.49
N LYS A 534 14.33 3.13 25.48
CA LYS A 534 15.14 4.24 26.04
C LYS A 534 14.90 5.58 25.34
N LEU A 535 14.67 5.56 24.03
CA LEU A 535 14.32 6.74 23.24
C LEU A 535 12.90 7.23 23.59
N SER A 536 11.97 6.31 23.90
CA SER A 536 10.62 6.64 24.34
C SER A 536 10.60 7.23 25.75
N THR A 537 11.37 6.69 26.70
CA THR A 537 11.49 7.32 28.04
C THR A 537 12.13 8.70 27.93
N LEU A 538 13.26 8.83 27.21
CA LEU A 538 13.94 10.11 27.04
C LEU A 538 13.08 11.17 26.33
N LYS A 539 12.12 10.76 25.49
CA LYS A 539 11.10 11.67 24.93
C LYS A 539 10.12 12.16 25.98
N LEU A 540 9.61 11.27 26.84
CA LEU A 540 8.71 11.63 27.93
C LEU A 540 9.43 12.54 28.95
N ASP A 541 10.67 12.20 29.32
CA ASP A 541 11.53 13.01 30.19
C ASP A 541 11.75 14.43 29.61
N TYR A 542 11.94 14.53 28.29
CA TYR A 542 12.08 15.81 27.57
C TYR A 542 10.76 16.60 27.50
N GLU A 543 9.64 15.92 27.29
CA GLU A 543 8.31 16.53 27.20
C GLU A 543 7.84 17.05 28.57
N GLU A 544 8.08 16.30 29.64
CA GLU A 544 7.88 16.76 31.03
C GLU A 544 8.78 17.97 31.34
N LEU A 545 10.07 17.92 30.98
CA LEU A 545 10.99 19.04 31.20
C LEU A 545 10.60 20.28 30.39
N TYR A 546 10.06 20.12 29.19
CA TYR A 546 9.53 21.22 28.37
C TYR A 546 8.23 21.79 28.95
N GLU A 547 7.32 20.95 29.42
CA GLU A 547 6.08 21.38 30.10
C GLU A 547 6.41 22.13 31.40
N ASN A 548 7.37 21.64 32.19
CA ASN A 548 7.82 22.31 33.41
C ASN A 548 8.55 23.63 33.10
N MET A 549 9.42 23.69 32.09
CA MET A 549 10.06 24.94 31.65
C MET A 549 9.03 25.97 31.16
N THR A 550 7.96 25.55 30.49
CA THR A 550 6.90 26.47 30.03
C THR A 550 5.94 26.90 31.16
N LYS A 551 5.66 26.03 32.14
CA LYS A 551 4.99 26.41 33.41
C LYS A 551 5.83 27.42 34.20
N GLU A 552 7.14 27.22 34.32
CA GLU A 552 8.03 28.20 34.96
C GLU A 552 8.06 29.52 34.19
N ALA A 553 8.25 29.49 32.87
CA ALA A 553 8.29 30.70 32.05
C ALA A 553 6.99 31.51 32.12
N THR A 554 5.83 30.86 32.14
CA THR A 554 4.52 31.54 32.30
C THR A 554 4.31 32.06 33.72
N SER A 555 4.74 31.33 34.75
CA SER A 555 4.75 31.79 36.15
C SER A 555 5.63 33.04 36.34
N TYR A 556 6.86 33.02 35.82
CA TYR A 556 7.74 34.19 35.83
C TYR A 556 7.18 35.36 35.01
N HIS A 557 6.50 35.10 33.89
CA HIS A 557 5.87 36.16 33.12
C HIS A 557 4.72 36.83 33.90
N ALA A 558 3.87 36.04 34.56
CA ALA A 558 2.79 36.55 35.41
C ALA A 558 3.32 37.35 36.62
N GLU A 559 4.40 36.91 37.26
CA GLU A 559 5.04 37.68 38.35
C GLU A 559 5.70 38.97 37.82
N VAL A 560 6.27 38.96 36.61
CA VAL A 560 6.77 40.18 35.94
C VAL A 560 5.61 41.14 35.62
N GLU A 561 4.48 40.67 35.11
CA GLU A 561 3.29 41.51 34.89
C GLU A 561 2.75 42.09 36.21
N ARG A 562 2.75 41.29 37.28
CA ARG A 562 2.35 41.74 38.62
C ARG A 562 3.28 42.84 39.15
N LEU A 563 4.60 42.63 39.06
CA LEU A 563 5.61 43.62 39.46
C LEU A 563 5.60 44.86 38.57
N GLU A 564 5.33 44.73 37.27
CA GLU A 564 5.09 45.87 36.39
C GLU A 564 3.83 46.65 36.77
N SER A 565 2.75 45.97 37.17
CA SER A 565 1.51 46.60 37.65
C SER A 565 1.75 47.36 38.96
N ASP A 566 2.42 46.72 39.93
CA ASP A 566 2.84 47.34 41.18
C ASP A 566 3.71 48.58 40.92
N LEU A 567 4.70 48.49 40.02
CA LEU A 567 5.54 49.63 39.62
C LEU A 567 4.74 50.74 38.93
N LYS A 568 3.81 50.41 38.04
CA LYS A 568 2.92 51.41 37.39
C LYS A 568 2.04 52.10 38.43
N GLN A 569 1.52 51.37 39.42
CA GLN A 569 0.74 51.91 40.53
C GLN A 569 1.60 52.78 41.45
N MET A 570 2.80 52.33 41.84
CA MET A 570 3.74 53.13 42.65
C MET A 570 4.21 54.39 41.91
N HIS A 571 4.44 54.33 40.60
CA HIS A 571 4.74 55.51 39.79
C HIS A 571 3.56 56.49 39.72
N SER A 572 2.33 55.99 39.59
CA SER A 572 1.12 56.82 39.62
C SER A 572 0.95 57.50 40.98
N ASN A 573 1.02 56.73 42.08
CA ASN A 573 0.93 57.22 43.45
C ASN A 573 2.06 58.22 43.78
N SER A 574 3.30 57.94 43.34
CA SER A 574 4.44 58.85 43.50
C SER A 574 4.26 60.16 42.71
N LYS A 575 3.73 60.09 41.49
CA LYS A 575 3.38 61.27 40.67
C LYS A 575 2.27 62.09 41.30
N GLN A 576 1.24 61.45 41.86
CA GLN A 576 0.15 62.10 42.60
C GLN A 576 0.67 62.76 43.90
N ASN A 577 1.47 62.04 44.69
CA ASN A 577 2.08 62.58 45.91
C ASN A 577 3.02 63.77 45.60
N LYS A 578 3.79 63.70 44.51
CA LYS A 578 4.61 64.82 44.03
C LYS A 578 3.77 66.02 43.61
N LEU A 579 2.63 65.81 42.96
CA LEU A 579 1.70 66.89 42.58
C LEU A 579 1.07 67.54 43.82
N LEU A 580 0.63 66.74 44.81
CA LEU A 580 0.10 67.26 46.07
C LEU A 580 1.16 68.03 46.86
N LEU A 581 2.41 67.53 46.89
CA LEU A 581 3.53 68.21 47.54
C LEU A 581 3.91 69.52 46.84
N ASP A 582 3.92 69.55 45.50
CA ASP A 582 4.14 70.76 44.71
C ASP A 582 3.03 71.81 44.91
N GLN A 583 1.77 71.38 44.97
CA GLN A 583 0.64 72.25 45.35
C GLN A 583 0.84 72.81 46.78
N HIS A 584 1.20 71.97 47.74
CA HIS A 584 1.43 72.40 49.12
C HIS A 584 2.63 73.35 49.24
N THR A 585 3.74 73.09 48.55
CA THR A 585 4.91 73.99 48.48
C THR A 585 4.52 75.34 47.88
N LYS A 586 3.70 75.38 46.83
CA LYS A 586 3.17 76.63 46.25
C LYS A 586 2.23 77.37 47.21
N THR A 587 1.43 76.66 48.00
CA THR A 587 0.61 77.25 49.06
C THR A 587 1.47 77.88 50.15
N VAL A 588 2.52 77.19 50.61
CA VAL A 588 3.45 77.69 51.64
C VAL A 588 4.29 78.87 51.12
N ASP A 589 4.76 78.83 49.86
CA ASP A 589 5.44 79.96 49.21
C ASP A 589 4.52 81.19 49.08
N MET A 590 3.23 80.99 48.75
CA MET A 590 2.24 82.07 48.74
C MET A 590 1.99 82.65 50.14
N GLN A 591 1.90 81.80 51.17
CA GLN A 591 1.77 82.24 52.57
C GLN A 591 3.02 83.00 53.05
N TYR A 592 4.21 82.52 52.70
CA TYR A 592 5.49 83.18 53.00
C TYR A 592 5.61 84.54 52.30
N LYS A 593 5.26 84.62 51.01
CA LYS A 593 5.23 85.89 50.25
C LYS A 593 4.24 86.88 50.84
N LYS A 594 3.07 86.41 51.30
CA LYS A 594 2.13 87.26 52.03
C LYS A 594 2.76 87.77 53.33
N LEU A 595 3.30 86.88 54.18
CA LEU A 595 3.94 87.28 55.44
C LEU A 595 5.10 88.26 55.23
N MET A 596 5.90 88.08 54.18
CA MET A 596 6.96 89.02 53.81
C MET A 596 6.41 90.39 53.37
N SER A 597 5.26 90.43 52.68
CA SER A 597 4.56 91.67 52.35
C SER A 597 3.99 92.35 53.60
N ASP A 598 3.35 91.59 54.49
CA ASP A 598 2.79 92.07 55.74
C ASP A 598 3.90 92.67 56.65
N VAL A 599 5.06 91.99 56.74
CA VAL A 599 6.25 92.47 57.46
C VAL A 599 6.88 93.70 56.80
N GLN A 600 6.94 93.78 55.48
CA GLN A 600 7.43 94.98 54.77
C GLN A 600 6.50 96.18 54.99
N GLN A 601 5.18 95.96 54.99
CA GLN A 601 4.18 96.99 55.27
C GLN A 601 4.30 97.52 56.71
N GLU A 602 4.45 96.64 57.70
CA GLU A 602 4.74 97.06 59.09
C GLU A 602 6.09 97.80 59.19
N ARG A 603 7.11 97.38 58.44
CA ARG A 603 8.40 98.09 58.40
C ARG A 603 8.26 99.49 57.80
N GLU A 604 7.44 99.68 56.77
CA GLU A 604 7.15 100.98 56.17
C GLU A 604 6.33 101.88 57.11
N LEU A 605 5.34 101.32 57.82
CA LEU A 605 4.61 102.02 58.88
C LEU A 605 5.54 102.43 60.04
N LEU A 606 6.52 101.60 60.39
CA LEU A 606 7.50 101.89 61.44
C LEU A 606 8.53 102.92 60.98
N HIS A 607 9.02 102.85 59.73
CA HIS A 607 9.83 103.91 59.12
C HIS A 607 9.09 105.25 59.08
N SER A 608 7.81 105.26 58.72
CA SER A 608 6.98 106.48 58.74
C SER A 608 6.82 107.04 60.16
N LYS A 609 6.59 106.19 61.17
CA LYS A 609 6.57 106.61 62.59
C LYS A 609 7.91 107.19 63.04
N VAL A 610 9.03 106.59 62.62
CA VAL A 610 10.39 107.10 62.91
C VAL A 610 10.66 108.42 62.20
N GLN A 611 10.22 108.59 60.95
CA GLN A 611 10.34 109.85 60.23
C GLN A 611 9.53 110.97 60.89
N ASN A 612 8.28 110.69 61.30
CA ASN A 612 7.47 111.64 62.06
C ASN A 612 8.10 112.01 63.41
N LEU A 613 8.77 111.07 64.09
CA LEU A 613 9.54 111.35 65.31
C LEU A 613 10.80 112.19 65.04
N ILE A 614 11.49 111.95 63.93
CA ILE A 614 12.64 112.75 63.48
C ILE A 614 12.18 114.18 63.17
N ASP A 615 11.08 114.37 62.43
CA ASP A 615 10.53 115.70 62.13
C ASP A 615 10.07 116.43 63.40
N ALA A 616 9.48 115.71 64.37
CA ALA A 616 9.15 116.26 65.68
C ALA A 616 10.39 116.67 66.49
N VAL A 617 11.47 115.87 66.47
CA VAL A 617 12.75 116.19 67.13
C VAL A 617 13.49 117.31 66.43
N ILE A 618 13.43 117.40 65.09
CA ILE A 618 13.96 118.54 64.32
C ILE A 618 13.18 119.80 64.67
N THR A 619 11.85 119.74 64.73
CA THR A 619 11.01 120.88 65.13
C THR A 619 11.31 121.33 66.56
N LEU A 620 11.46 120.38 67.50
CA LEU A 620 11.87 120.67 68.87
C LEU A 620 13.27 121.28 68.93
N LYS A 621 14.23 120.77 68.15
CA LYS A 621 15.59 121.32 68.05
C LYS A 621 15.58 122.74 67.48
N VAL A 622 14.80 123.00 66.44
CA VAL A 622 14.65 124.35 65.85
C VAL A 622 14.02 125.31 66.86
N ASN A 623 12.97 124.88 67.58
CA ASN A 623 12.37 125.70 68.64
C ASN A 623 13.36 125.98 69.78
N ILE A 624 14.12 124.98 70.25
CA ILE A 624 15.14 125.17 71.29
C ILE A 624 16.27 126.06 70.78
N GLN A 625 16.75 125.91 69.54
CA GLN A 625 17.77 126.80 68.98
C GLN A 625 17.26 128.23 68.79
N GLY A 626 15.99 128.41 68.43
CA GLY A 626 15.32 129.70 68.43
C GLY A 626 15.32 130.32 69.83
N SER A 627 14.75 129.62 70.81
CA SER A 627 14.70 130.08 72.20
C SER A 627 16.09 130.31 72.83
N LEU A 628 17.12 129.58 72.41
CA LEU A 628 18.49 129.82 72.87
C LEU A 628 19.10 131.07 72.22
N GLY A 629 18.82 131.32 70.93
CA GLY A 629 19.19 132.55 70.24
C GLY A 629 18.45 133.77 70.78
N ASP A 630 17.16 133.64 71.10
CA ASP A 630 16.36 134.66 71.79
C ASP A 630 16.96 134.99 73.16
N LEU A 631 17.44 133.98 73.90
CA LEU A 631 18.05 134.14 75.22
C LEU A 631 19.49 134.70 75.11
N GLU A 632 20.25 134.33 74.06
CA GLU A 632 21.55 134.91 73.75
C GLU A 632 21.43 136.40 73.38
N ASN A 633 20.43 136.76 72.56
CA ASN A 633 20.08 138.16 72.27
C ASN A 633 19.70 138.92 73.55
N LEU A 634 18.85 138.33 74.42
CA LEU A 634 18.44 138.94 75.68
C LEU A 634 19.62 139.13 76.66
N VAL A 635 20.58 138.20 76.68
CA VAL A 635 21.83 138.33 77.45
C VAL A 635 22.74 139.41 76.85
N VAL A 636 22.77 139.60 75.53
CA VAL A 636 23.48 140.71 74.88
C VAL A 636 22.83 142.06 75.25
N ASP A 637 21.51 142.18 75.14
CA ASP A 637 20.76 143.39 75.53
C ASP A 637 21.02 143.78 77.01
N GLU A 638 20.98 142.80 77.93
CA GLU A 638 21.22 143.07 79.35
C GLU A 638 22.71 143.34 79.67
N LEU A 639 23.65 142.85 78.84
CA LEU A 639 25.07 143.21 78.90
C LEU A 639 25.33 144.65 78.42
N GLU A 640 24.64 145.12 77.38
CA GLU A 640 24.72 146.52 76.95
C GLU A 640 24.15 147.47 78.02
N LYS A 641 23.03 147.09 78.67
CA LYS A 641 22.53 147.77 79.88
C LYS A 641 23.55 147.83 81.01
N GLN A 642 24.13 146.71 81.43
CA GLN A 642 25.09 146.72 82.55
C GLN A 642 26.37 147.50 82.22
N ARG A 643 26.73 147.62 80.94
CA ARG A 643 27.78 148.55 80.48
C ARG A 643 27.40 150.02 80.64
N ALA A 644 26.12 150.37 80.54
CA ALA A 644 25.63 151.74 80.73
C ALA A 644 25.62 152.16 82.21
N GLU A 645 25.39 151.23 83.15
CA GLU A 645 25.33 151.54 84.59
C GLU A 645 26.70 151.64 85.28
N GLN A 646 27.81 151.26 84.63
CA GLN A 646 29.17 151.39 85.19
C GLN A 646 29.86 152.75 84.95
N VAL A 647 29.11 153.84 84.72
CA VAL A 647 29.67 155.17 84.45
C VAL A 647 28.98 156.30 85.24
N VAL A 648 29.04 156.25 86.58
CA VAL A 648 29.21 157.40 87.51
C VAL A 648 30.04 156.93 88.71
#